data_AF-A0A0N1ELI2-F1
#
_entry.id   AF-A0A0N1ELI2-F1
#
_cell.length_a   1.000
_cell.length_b   1.000
_cell.length_c   1.000
_cell.angle_alpha   90.00
_cell.angle_beta   90.00
_cell.angle_gamma   90.00
#
_symmetry.space_group_name_H-M   'P 1'
#
loop_
_entity.id
_entity.type
_entity.pdbx_description
1 polymer ?
#
loop_
_entity_poly.entity_id
_entity_poly.type
_entity_poly.pdbx_seq_one_letter_code
_entity_poly.pdbx_strand_id
1 'polypeptide(L)'
;MTKLGLRDSVLTLTLIPTVLIGLLLGGYFTINRYIELDEILYQQGSTISEPLSIAIEQPLLAKNKQLLNRLISHAHNKHSPSIKTIAIFDERNELVLTSNYHRDFDDLMHDENLKNTKTTKVLDNNHLITFFTPIINHSTPDSQWDSAAFQASLGTVVVQLNKSQAIIGQQRALLVTGIIIILALVLAAILAIRLSHMFMTPLNRLVLATDKLIEGKRDTGLVQPMVGEFELLRQGLNTISDTMVGQKDEMQKHIDQATSDLRESLELYETQNIQLSIAKTDAQDANRVKSDFLAKMSHELRTPLNGVIGFTRQLHKTPLNKHQKDYLDTIELSANSLMTIISDILDFSKLEAGAMELESIQFQLRDNVNEVLTLLAPSADEKQLELSIYINSQVPDNITGDPTRFKQVLINLISNAIKFTEKGAIKIDIGHRLLDEERASVLVSVTDTGVGIPMDKQDALFTPFGQADSSITRKFGGTGLGLIITKHIVEAMGGRITLNSAPGQGTCFTFNGVFRIPNHSYNSDLPSKSLANKRILYLEPHEHTHHAVLSLLNEWQTQVTGCFTEESFLAEINKEFNYDICIIGHVAAVDEMQRLKGYIKAARDSTDYLYLMLNTVSHNMREAYIGCGADACLSKPLNHRKLCEVLAAPYRLDHPVHNIEENTEKLLPLKVLVVDDNDANLKLICTLLEEQIEHIDTAHNGSQAYSICKSNKYDIIFMDIQMPIMDGITACKLILESSLNEDTPIIAVTAHALAGEKEQLIKDGFKGYLTKPIDEDMLKQIISDHSPQSPLKRDKNRNIQAYIEPPFVSTSLDWPLALQRAGSKNELALEMLNMLLLSVPETLRLLDEATTSQDCEHVLSIIHKFHGACCYTGVPKLKALSETIETSLKNDCELEQIEPELFELQDELENLMKDAGLRGD
;
A
#
# COMPACT_ATOMS: atom_id res chain seq x y z
N MET A 1 24.81 39.15 50.31
CA MET A 1 26.09 39.87 50.53
C MET A 1 26.75 40.06 49.17
N THR A 2 26.82 41.30 48.73
CA THR A 2 27.15 41.71 47.35
C THR A 2 28.61 41.38 47.02
N LYS A 3 28.84 40.50 46.03
CA LYS A 3 30.16 40.17 45.49
C LYS A 3 30.76 41.43 44.86
N LEU A 4 31.64 42.12 45.60
CA LEU A 4 32.50 43.16 45.05
C LEU A 4 33.34 42.55 43.91
N GLY A 5 33.47 43.27 42.80
CA GLY A 5 34.36 42.87 41.71
C GLY A 5 35.81 42.75 42.22
N LEU A 6 36.64 41.95 41.55
CA LEU A 6 38.02 41.72 42.00
C LEU A 6 38.84 43.03 42.04
N ARG A 7 38.57 43.94 41.10
CA ARG A 7 39.08 45.32 41.10
C ARG A 7 38.65 46.11 42.34
N ASP A 8 37.37 46.09 42.67
CA ASP A 8 36.82 46.84 43.82
C ASP A 8 37.32 46.25 45.14
N SER A 9 37.52 44.94 45.19
CA SER A 9 38.11 44.24 46.34
C SER A 9 39.58 44.62 46.56
N VAL A 10 40.38 44.70 45.50
CA VAL A 10 41.79 45.13 45.60
C VAL A 10 41.91 46.59 46.02
N LEU A 11 41.06 47.47 45.48
CA LEU A 11 41.03 48.89 45.85
C LEU A 11 40.59 49.07 47.31
N THR A 12 39.52 48.42 47.74
CA THR A 12 39.02 48.54 49.11
C THR A 12 40.00 47.98 50.14
N LEU A 13 40.62 46.81 49.88
CA LEU A 13 41.56 46.16 50.78
C LEU A 13 42.87 46.96 50.97
N THR A 14 43.27 47.78 50.00
CA THR A 14 44.52 48.56 50.07
C THR A 14 44.31 49.98 50.60
N LEU A 15 43.22 50.65 50.21
CA LEU A 15 43.00 52.07 50.51
C LEU A 15 42.45 52.28 51.93
N ILE A 16 41.52 51.43 52.39
CA ILE A 16 40.87 51.58 53.70
C ILE A 16 41.88 51.48 54.87
N PRO A 17 42.76 50.46 54.94
CA PRO A 17 43.75 50.38 56.02
C PRO A 17 44.74 51.54 55.99
N THR A 18 45.12 52.01 54.80
CA THR A 18 46.07 53.12 54.64
C THR A 18 45.49 54.44 55.16
N VAL A 19 44.22 54.73 54.86
CA VAL A 19 43.50 55.89 55.40
C VAL A 19 43.44 55.82 56.93
N LEU A 20 43.08 54.67 57.47
CA LEU A 20 42.91 54.47 58.91
C LEU A 20 44.23 54.67 59.68
N ILE A 21 45.32 54.07 59.18
CA ILE A 21 46.67 54.21 59.75
C ILE A 21 47.15 55.66 59.64
N GLY A 22 46.93 56.31 58.50
CA GLY A 22 47.33 57.71 58.26
C GLY A 22 46.62 58.69 59.21
N LEU A 23 45.32 58.51 59.46
CA LEU A 23 44.56 59.35 60.39
C LEU A 23 45.00 59.16 61.84
N LEU A 24 45.24 57.92 62.27
CA LEU A 24 45.68 57.63 63.64
C LEU A 24 47.06 58.23 63.94
N LEU A 25 48.05 57.99 63.08
CA LEU A 25 49.41 58.52 63.25
C LEU A 25 49.44 60.04 63.13
N GLY A 26 48.75 60.61 62.15
CA GLY A 26 48.68 62.06 61.96
C GLY A 26 48.07 62.77 63.16
N GLY A 27 46.95 62.26 63.68
CA GLY A 27 46.31 62.80 64.88
C GLY A 27 47.23 62.77 66.10
N TYR A 28 47.91 61.63 66.33
CA TYR A 28 48.84 61.46 67.44
C TYR A 28 49.99 62.49 67.42
N PHE A 29 50.65 62.68 66.27
CA PHE A 29 51.76 63.64 66.15
C PHE A 29 51.32 65.09 66.31
N THR A 30 50.15 65.46 65.78
CA THR A 30 49.63 66.82 65.90
C THR A 30 49.29 67.17 67.36
N ILE A 31 48.68 66.25 68.11
CA ILE A 31 48.37 66.46 69.54
C ILE A 31 49.66 66.63 70.35
N ASN A 32 50.65 65.75 70.16
CA ASN A 32 51.91 65.85 70.90
C ASN A 32 52.67 67.15 70.60
N ARG A 33 52.69 67.59 69.34
CA ARG A 33 53.33 68.86 68.95
C ARG A 33 52.63 70.08 69.57
N TYR A 34 51.30 70.01 69.72
CA TYR A 34 50.54 71.07 70.37
C TYR A 34 50.98 71.27 71.82
N ILE A 35 51.05 70.16 72.58
CA ILE A 35 51.48 70.16 73.99
C ILE A 35 52.93 70.65 74.13
N GLU A 36 53.84 70.17 73.29
CA GLU A 36 55.26 70.54 73.30
C GLU A 36 55.47 72.06 73.10
N LEU A 37 54.72 72.69 72.19
CA LEU A 37 54.86 74.12 71.90
C LEU A 37 54.41 75.02 73.06
N ASP A 38 53.36 74.62 73.78
CA ASP A 38 52.89 75.36 74.96
C ASP A 38 53.88 75.22 76.14
N GLU A 39 54.45 74.04 76.34
CA GLU A 39 55.44 73.79 77.40
C GLU A 39 56.72 74.63 77.19
N ILE A 40 57.20 74.74 75.95
CA ILE A 40 58.36 75.56 75.59
C ILE A 40 58.12 77.04 75.95
N LEU A 41 56.93 77.58 75.67
CA LEU A 41 56.61 78.97 76.03
C LEU A 41 56.60 79.17 77.55
N TYR A 42 56.08 78.20 78.30
CA TYR A 42 56.07 78.25 79.76
C TYR A 42 57.50 78.27 80.33
N GLN A 43 58.36 77.36 79.87
CA GLN A 43 59.76 77.30 80.28
C GLN A 43 60.52 78.58 79.93
N GLN A 44 60.30 79.14 78.75
CA GLN A 44 60.93 80.39 78.32
C GLN A 44 60.56 81.56 79.23
N GLY A 45 59.29 81.70 79.62
CA GLY A 45 58.84 82.78 80.50
C GLY A 45 59.45 82.70 81.89
N SER A 46 59.54 81.51 82.48
CA SER A 46 60.21 81.29 83.77
C SER A 46 61.71 81.62 83.70
N THR A 47 62.39 81.11 82.66
CA THR A 47 63.83 81.29 82.45
C THR A 47 64.21 82.77 82.23
N ILE A 48 63.26 83.60 81.82
CA ILE A 48 63.45 85.04 81.66
C ILE A 48 63.07 85.79 82.93
N SER A 49 61.88 85.52 83.48
CA SER A 49 61.30 86.32 84.57
C SER A 49 62.03 86.12 85.91
N GLU A 50 62.41 84.89 86.24
CA GLU A 50 63.05 84.59 87.53
C GLU A 50 64.45 85.19 87.65
N PRO A 51 65.40 84.98 86.70
CA PRO A 51 66.72 85.61 86.81
C PRO A 51 66.65 87.14 86.73
N LEU A 52 65.67 87.67 85.98
CA LEU A 52 65.48 89.11 85.87
C LEU A 52 64.99 89.72 87.19
N SER A 53 64.11 89.03 87.94
CA SER A 53 63.69 89.47 89.28
C SER A 53 64.87 89.62 90.24
N ILE A 54 65.83 88.69 90.19
CA ILE A 54 67.05 88.73 91.00
C ILE A 54 67.97 89.87 90.53
N ALA A 55 68.17 90.03 89.23
CA ALA A 55 69.06 91.07 88.69
C ALA A 55 68.56 92.50 88.95
N ILE A 56 67.24 92.67 89.12
CA ILE A 56 66.58 93.95 89.38
C ILE A 56 66.67 94.38 90.85
N GLU A 57 66.84 93.43 91.78
CA GLU A 57 66.82 93.66 93.24
C GLU A 57 67.69 94.84 93.68
N GLN A 58 69.00 94.78 93.41
CA GLN A 58 69.97 95.81 93.78
C GLN A 58 69.71 97.17 93.10
N PRO A 59 69.51 97.25 91.77
CA PRO A 59 69.14 98.49 91.10
C PRO A 59 67.88 99.16 91.64
N LEU A 60 66.88 98.35 92.04
CA LEU A 60 65.61 98.84 92.58
C LEU A 60 65.80 99.44 93.99
N LEU A 61 66.55 98.76 94.88
CA LEU A 61 66.93 99.27 96.20
C LEU A 61 67.73 100.57 96.11
N ALA A 62 68.69 100.64 95.19
CA ALA A 62 69.51 101.83 94.95
C ALA A 62 68.75 102.96 94.21
N LYS A 63 67.48 102.75 93.81
CA LYS A 63 66.67 103.65 92.99
C LYS A 63 67.37 104.11 91.70
N ASN A 64 68.21 103.25 91.11
CA ASN A 64 68.98 103.56 89.90
C ASN A 64 68.17 103.26 88.63
N LYS A 65 67.35 104.23 88.22
CA LYS A 65 66.47 104.11 87.05
C LYS A 65 67.23 103.84 85.74
N GLN A 66 68.46 104.33 85.58
CA GLN A 66 69.26 104.11 84.37
C GLN A 66 69.72 102.65 84.24
N LEU A 67 70.19 102.05 85.33
CA LEU A 67 70.63 100.65 85.35
C LEU A 67 69.43 99.70 85.15
N LEU A 68 68.30 100.01 85.80
CA LEU A 68 67.04 99.30 85.65
C LEU A 68 66.56 99.27 84.19
N ASN A 69 66.58 100.43 83.53
CA ASN A 69 66.18 100.54 82.13
C ASN A 69 67.10 99.76 81.19
N ARG A 70 68.42 99.74 81.46
CA ARG A 70 69.36 98.94 80.66
C ARG A 70 69.08 97.45 80.78
N LEU A 71 68.83 96.94 81.99
CA LEU A 71 68.53 95.51 82.22
C LEU A 71 67.23 95.09 81.53
N ILE A 72 66.16 95.86 81.72
CA ILE A 72 64.87 95.57 81.09
C ILE A 72 64.97 95.68 79.56
N SER A 73 65.54 96.76 79.04
CA SER A 73 65.65 96.97 77.58
C SER A 73 66.52 95.89 76.94
N HIS A 74 67.59 95.45 77.61
CA HIS A 74 68.43 94.36 77.12
C HIS A 74 67.69 93.02 77.13
N ALA A 75 66.98 92.69 78.22
CA ALA A 75 66.18 91.47 78.31
C ALA A 75 65.05 91.46 77.26
N HIS A 76 64.32 92.57 77.11
CA HIS A 76 63.29 92.73 76.09
C HIS A 76 63.85 92.53 74.67
N ASN A 77 64.94 93.21 74.33
CA ASN A 77 65.52 93.15 72.99
C ASN A 77 66.12 91.77 72.66
N LYS A 78 66.79 91.12 73.62
CA LYS A 78 67.39 89.79 73.41
C LYS A 78 66.35 88.72 73.12
N HIS A 79 65.17 88.85 73.72
CA HIS A 79 64.07 87.92 73.56
C HIS A 79 62.93 88.50 72.70
N SER A 80 63.20 89.55 71.93
CA SER A 80 62.29 90.06 70.89
C SER A 80 62.31 89.06 69.72
N PRO A 81 61.16 88.63 69.19
CA PRO A 81 59.81 89.17 69.36
C PRO A 81 58.93 88.45 70.40
N SER A 82 59.46 87.47 71.15
CA SER A 82 58.69 86.64 72.08
C SER A 82 58.19 87.42 73.28
N ILE A 83 58.95 88.41 73.76
CA ILE A 83 58.50 89.32 74.84
C ILE A 83 57.72 90.49 74.25
N LYS A 84 56.48 90.67 74.67
CA LYS A 84 55.66 91.85 74.35
C LYS A 84 56.01 93.03 75.26
N THR A 85 56.10 92.79 76.57
CA THR A 85 56.37 93.82 77.58
C THR A 85 57.04 93.21 78.82
N ILE A 86 57.96 93.95 79.43
CA ILE A 86 58.48 93.71 80.78
C ILE A 86 58.19 94.94 81.60
N ALA A 87 57.51 94.79 82.74
CA ALA A 87 57.22 95.88 83.65
C ALA A 87 57.66 95.56 85.07
N ILE A 88 58.00 96.61 85.82
CA ILE A 88 58.41 96.51 87.21
C ILE A 88 57.49 97.38 88.03
N PHE A 89 56.89 96.76 89.04
CA PHE A 89 56.04 97.38 90.03
C PHE A 89 56.77 97.43 91.36
N ASP A 90 56.57 98.48 92.14
CA ASP A 90 57.12 98.59 93.50
C ASP A 90 56.23 97.88 94.55
N GLU A 91 56.60 97.98 95.83
CA GLU A 91 55.85 97.41 96.96
C GLU A 91 54.42 97.94 97.10
N ARG A 92 54.12 99.10 96.50
CA ARG A 92 52.79 99.74 96.50
C ARG A 92 51.99 99.37 95.24
N ASN A 93 52.54 98.49 94.40
CA ASN A 93 52.02 98.13 93.09
C ASN A 93 51.95 99.31 92.11
N GLU A 94 52.78 100.34 92.30
CA GLU A 94 52.92 101.43 91.34
C GLU A 94 53.98 101.08 90.29
N LEU A 95 53.71 101.43 89.03
CA LEU A 95 54.63 101.16 87.92
C LEU A 95 55.90 102.01 88.05
N VAL A 96 57.05 101.35 88.23
CA VAL A 96 58.36 102.01 88.29
C VAL A 96 58.92 102.22 86.88
N LEU A 97 58.87 101.18 86.06
CA LEU A 97 59.42 101.17 84.71
C LEU A 97 58.81 100.06 83.87
N THR A 98 58.62 100.31 82.58
CA THR A 98 58.24 99.31 81.60
C THR A 98 59.13 99.39 80.36
N SER A 99 59.39 98.25 79.72
CA SER A 99 60.10 98.17 78.44
C SER A 99 59.27 98.77 77.31
N ASN A 100 57.95 98.64 77.37
CA ASN A 100 57.02 99.07 76.33
C ASN A 100 55.64 99.33 76.93
N TYR A 101 54.96 100.39 76.49
CA TYR A 101 53.60 100.72 76.95
C TYR A 101 52.60 100.44 75.83
N HIS A 102 51.55 99.68 76.12
CA HIS A 102 50.47 99.40 75.17
C HIS A 102 49.11 99.36 75.87
N ARG A 103 48.02 99.45 75.11
CA ARG A 103 46.66 99.55 75.67
C ARG A 103 46.29 98.40 76.62
N ASP A 104 46.65 97.16 76.29
CA ASP A 104 46.40 96.00 77.16
C ASP A 104 47.22 96.01 78.48
N PHE A 105 48.11 97.00 78.66
CA PHE A 105 48.89 97.20 79.88
C PHE A 105 48.06 97.90 80.96
N ASP A 106 47.04 98.68 80.59
CA ASP A 106 46.15 99.34 81.54
C ASP A 106 45.32 98.31 82.35
N ASP A 107 45.00 97.17 81.73
CA ASP A 107 44.29 96.05 82.37
C ASP A 107 45.16 95.35 83.42
N LEU A 108 46.49 95.37 83.26
CA LEU A 108 47.44 94.83 84.25
C LEU A 108 47.56 95.70 85.50
N MET A 109 47.39 97.02 85.38
CA MET A 109 47.47 97.96 86.51
C MET A 109 46.31 97.79 87.51
N HIS A 110 45.21 97.15 87.08
CA HIS A 110 44.01 96.90 87.89
C HIS A 110 43.92 95.47 88.42
N ASP A 111 44.93 94.63 88.17
CA ASP A 111 44.89 93.21 88.47
C ASP A 111 45.20 92.94 89.97
N GLU A 112 44.28 92.28 90.68
CA GLU A 112 44.49 91.87 92.08
C GLU A 112 45.67 90.91 92.26
N ASN A 113 46.18 90.32 91.17
CA ASN A 113 47.31 89.40 91.15
C ASN A 113 48.66 90.01 91.53
N LEU A 114 48.76 91.34 91.64
CA LEU A 114 49.94 92.05 92.16
C LEU A 114 50.07 92.00 93.70
N LYS A 115 49.12 91.40 94.43
CA LYS A 115 49.15 91.32 95.91
C LYS A 115 49.98 90.12 96.43
N ASN A 116 51.13 90.41 97.04
CA ASN A 116 51.93 89.62 97.99
C ASN A 116 51.95 88.08 97.78
N THR A 117 52.56 87.63 96.68
CA THR A 117 52.83 86.20 96.42
C THR A 117 54.32 85.90 96.49
N LYS A 118 54.70 84.79 97.13
CA LYS A 118 56.12 84.37 97.28
C LYS A 118 56.68 83.62 96.06
N THR A 119 55.86 83.29 95.07
CA THR A 119 56.23 82.49 93.89
C THR A 119 55.71 83.11 92.61
N THR A 120 56.38 82.81 91.49
CA THR A 120 55.95 83.21 90.14
C THR A 120 54.55 82.69 89.85
N LYS A 121 53.61 83.59 89.50
CA LYS A 121 52.28 83.23 88.99
C LYS A 121 52.24 83.41 87.49
N VAL A 122 51.55 82.52 86.80
CA VAL A 122 51.38 82.57 85.34
C VAL A 122 49.91 82.67 84.99
N LEU A 123 49.56 83.70 84.23
CA LEU A 123 48.24 83.88 83.64
C LEU A 123 48.32 83.62 82.15
N ASP A 124 47.50 82.68 81.69
CA ASP A 124 47.42 82.31 80.29
C ASP A 124 46.15 82.92 79.66
N ASN A 125 46.34 83.87 78.75
CA ASN A 125 45.29 84.46 77.93
C ASN A 125 45.44 83.99 76.46
N ASN A 126 44.35 84.07 75.68
CA ASN A 126 44.29 83.56 74.29
C ASN A 126 45.46 83.96 73.38
N HIS A 127 46.10 85.11 73.61
CA HIS A 127 47.22 85.60 72.79
C HIS A 127 48.49 85.93 73.60
N LEU A 128 48.44 85.88 74.93
CA LEU A 128 49.54 86.33 75.79
C LEU A 128 49.67 85.41 77.01
N ILE A 129 50.89 85.07 77.37
CA ILE A 129 51.19 84.46 78.66
C ILE A 129 51.90 85.50 79.52
N THR A 130 51.35 85.79 80.70
CA THR A 130 51.89 86.79 81.61
C THR A 130 52.45 86.13 82.86
N PHE A 131 53.72 86.41 83.16
CA PHE A 131 54.42 85.93 84.35
C PHE A 131 54.53 87.07 85.34
N PHE A 132 54.09 86.83 86.58
CA PHE A 132 54.19 87.76 87.71
C PHE A 132 55.20 87.17 88.70
N THR A 133 56.40 87.74 88.75
CA THR A 133 57.50 87.24 89.56
C THR A 133 57.87 88.25 90.65
N PRO A 134 57.79 87.89 91.93
CA PRO A 134 58.14 88.80 93.02
C PRO A 134 59.65 89.06 93.04
N ILE A 135 60.03 90.31 93.29
CA ILE A 135 61.40 90.73 93.59
C ILE A 135 61.56 90.62 95.10
N ILE A 136 62.46 89.78 95.56
CA ILE A 136 62.66 89.50 96.98
C ILE A 136 63.99 90.11 97.43
N ASN A 137 64.00 90.81 98.57
CA ASN A 137 65.24 91.34 99.14
C ASN A 137 66.05 90.22 99.82
N HIS A 138 67.26 89.99 99.33
CA HIS A 138 68.23 89.05 99.85
C HIS A 138 69.49 89.73 100.43
N SER A 139 69.57 91.06 100.39
CA SER A 139 70.82 91.81 100.56
C SER A 139 70.70 92.98 101.56
N THR A 140 70.57 92.70 102.86
CA THR A 140 70.71 93.73 103.92
C THR A 140 72.06 93.59 104.64
N PRO A 141 72.96 94.60 104.61
CA PRO A 141 74.32 94.44 105.15
C PRO A 141 74.46 94.45 106.68
N ASP A 142 73.43 94.78 107.47
CA ASP A 142 73.61 95.01 108.92
C ASP A 142 72.32 94.77 109.73
N SER A 143 71.85 93.53 109.80
CA SER A 143 70.77 93.14 110.71
C SER A 143 71.08 91.80 111.39
N GLN A 144 71.26 91.86 112.72
CA GLN A 144 71.20 90.71 113.62
C GLN A 144 69.95 89.86 113.34
N TRP A 145 70.06 88.55 113.57
CA TRP A 145 69.15 87.47 113.18
C TRP A 145 67.66 87.72 113.48
N ASP A 146 67.01 88.52 112.63
CA ASP A 146 65.57 88.73 112.61
C ASP A 146 65.06 88.33 111.21
N SER A 147 64.48 87.13 111.12
CA SER A 147 64.19 86.41 109.87
C SER A 147 63.02 86.97 109.08
N ALA A 148 62.31 87.99 109.58
CA ALA A 148 61.19 88.62 108.90
C ALA A 148 61.60 89.77 107.96
N ALA A 149 62.78 90.37 108.16
CA ALA A 149 63.31 91.43 107.28
C ALA A 149 64.05 90.85 106.05
N PHE A 150 64.62 89.65 106.20
CA PHE A 150 65.09 88.82 105.09
C PHE A 150 63.86 88.23 104.38
N GLN A 151 63.68 88.46 103.07
CA GLN A 151 62.52 88.06 102.25
C GLN A 151 61.33 89.03 102.15
N ALA A 152 61.48 90.31 102.48
CA ALA A 152 60.48 91.31 102.08
C ALA A 152 60.43 91.45 100.54
N SER A 153 59.23 91.45 99.95
CA SER A 153 59.06 91.68 98.52
C SER A 153 59.19 93.17 98.23
N LEU A 154 60.14 93.53 97.38
CA LEU A 154 60.44 94.92 96.98
C LEU A 154 59.55 95.41 95.83
N GLY A 155 58.78 94.50 95.22
CA GLY A 155 58.05 94.75 94.00
C GLY A 155 57.83 93.49 93.18
N THR A 156 57.22 93.62 92.01
CA THR A 156 56.93 92.49 91.10
C THR A 156 57.43 92.82 89.68
N VAL A 157 58.14 91.87 89.06
CA VAL A 157 58.45 91.90 87.63
C VAL A 157 57.36 91.16 86.88
N VAL A 158 56.72 91.85 85.95
CA VAL A 158 55.73 91.29 85.04
C VAL A 158 56.37 91.10 83.67
N VAL A 159 56.39 89.86 83.16
CA VAL A 159 56.88 89.54 81.81
C VAL A 159 55.73 88.99 80.98
N GLN A 160 55.37 89.67 79.89
CA GLN A 160 54.37 89.22 78.94
C GLN A 160 55.03 88.60 77.71
N LEU A 161 54.69 87.34 77.42
CA LEU A 161 55.09 86.62 76.22
C LEU A 161 53.97 86.55 75.19
N ASN A 162 54.33 86.60 73.91
CA ASN A 162 53.41 86.52 72.78
C ASN A 162 53.21 85.07 72.31
N LYS A 163 51.96 84.57 72.32
CA LYS A 163 51.62 83.22 71.83
C LYS A 163 51.61 83.08 70.32
N SER A 164 51.67 84.17 69.55
CA SER A 164 51.55 84.13 68.09
C SER A 164 52.53 83.17 67.43
N GLN A 165 53.75 83.03 67.94
CA GLN A 165 54.72 82.08 67.39
C GLN A 165 54.33 80.62 67.62
N ALA A 166 53.80 80.27 68.80
CA ALA A 166 53.32 78.91 69.07
C ALA A 166 52.06 78.60 68.26
N ILE A 167 51.12 79.54 68.12
CA ILE A 167 49.92 79.39 67.28
C ILE A 167 50.30 79.14 65.82
N ILE A 168 51.25 79.92 65.28
CA ILE A 168 51.78 79.70 63.92
C ILE A 168 52.46 78.32 63.82
N GLY A 169 53.19 77.90 64.85
CA GLY A 169 53.80 76.57 64.94
C GLY A 169 52.77 75.44 64.90
N GLN A 170 51.67 75.57 65.63
CA GLN A 170 50.55 74.62 65.65
C GLN A 170 49.86 74.54 64.29
N GLN A 171 49.58 75.67 63.65
CA GLN A 171 49.00 75.72 62.29
C GLN A 171 49.92 75.08 61.26
N ARG A 172 51.23 75.33 61.34
CA ARG A 172 52.22 74.72 60.47
C ARG A 172 52.27 73.20 60.65
N ALA A 173 52.22 72.72 61.89
CA ALA A 173 52.20 71.28 62.18
C ALA A 173 50.96 70.61 61.58
N LEU A 174 49.78 71.21 61.73
CA LEU A 174 48.53 70.70 61.15
C LEU A 174 48.58 70.65 59.62
N LEU A 175 49.12 71.70 58.97
CA LEU A 175 49.33 71.72 57.52
C LEU A 175 50.31 70.64 57.05
N VAL A 176 51.44 70.47 57.74
CA VAL A 176 52.44 69.44 57.39
C VAL A 176 51.85 68.04 57.52
N THR A 177 51.13 67.74 58.61
CA THR A 177 50.44 66.45 58.77
C THR A 177 49.41 66.22 57.67
N GLY A 178 48.62 67.24 57.32
CA GLY A 178 47.65 67.16 56.22
C GLY A 178 48.32 66.84 54.87
N ILE A 179 49.44 67.49 54.56
CA ILE A 179 50.22 67.23 53.33
C ILE A 179 50.74 65.79 53.31
N ILE A 180 51.27 65.28 54.44
CA ILE A 180 51.80 63.90 54.53
C ILE A 180 50.68 62.88 54.28
N ILE A 181 49.50 63.07 54.87
CA ILE A 181 48.35 62.17 54.67
C ILE A 181 47.91 62.19 53.21
N ILE A 182 47.80 63.37 52.59
CA ILE A 182 47.45 63.50 51.16
C ILE A 182 48.47 62.77 50.28
N LEU A 183 49.77 62.96 50.53
CA LEU A 183 50.83 62.30 49.78
C LEU A 183 50.77 60.77 49.93
N ALA A 184 50.55 60.27 51.14
CA ALA A 184 50.39 58.85 51.41
C ALA A 184 49.18 58.24 50.69
N LEU A 185 48.05 58.96 50.66
CA LEU A 185 46.85 58.53 49.92
C LEU A 185 47.06 58.50 48.42
N VAL A 186 47.74 59.52 47.86
CA VAL A 186 48.08 59.55 46.43
C VAL A 186 49.00 58.39 46.08
N LEU A 187 50.03 58.13 46.88
CA LEU A 187 50.97 57.03 46.64
C LEU A 187 50.28 55.65 46.75
N ALA A 188 49.41 55.47 47.74
CA ALA A 188 48.60 54.26 47.88
C ALA A 188 47.62 54.07 46.72
N ALA A 189 46.98 55.15 46.26
CA ALA A 189 46.10 55.10 45.08
C ALA A 189 46.87 54.72 43.81
N ILE A 190 48.07 55.30 43.59
CA ILE A 190 48.94 54.94 42.48
C ILE A 190 49.33 53.45 42.55
N LEU A 191 49.72 52.97 43.72
CA LEU A 191 50.09 51.56 43.92
C LEU A 191 48.90 50.64 43.66
N ALA A 192 47.71 50.98 44.17
CA ALA A 192 46.49 50.21 44.00
C ALA A 192 46.05 50.16 42.52
N ILE A 193 46.12 51.28 41.81
CA ILE A 193 45.83 51.35 40.37
C ILE A 193 46.84 50.49 39.60
N ARG A 194 48.14 50.59 39.92
CA ARG A 194 49.19 49.81 39.25
C ARG A 194 48.99 48.30 39.46
N LEU A 195 48.67 47.89 40.68
CA LEU A 195 48.38 46.49 41.01
C LEU A 195 47.13 45.99 40.28
N SER A 196 46.05 46.79 40.26
CA SER A 196 44.82 46.46 39.53
C SER A 196 45.08 46.28 38.04
N HIS A 197 45.86 47.16 37.41
CA HIS A 197 46.23 47.04 35.99
C HIS A 197 47.07 45.80 35.70
N MET A 198 47.99 45.45 36.59
CA MET A 198 48.88 44.30 36.45
C MET A 198 48.12 42.96 36.43
N PHE A 199 47.01 42.83 37.17
CA PHE A 199 46.24 41.58 37.26
C PHE A 199 44.97 41.54 36.41
N MET A 200 44.20 42.61 36.33
CA MET A 200 42.91 42.60 35.62
C MET A 200 43.08 42.58 34.09
N THR A 201 44.11 43.23 33.56
CA THR A 201 44.31 43.31 32.11
C THR A 201 44.61 41.94 31.49
N PRO A 202 45.54 41.12 32.03
CA PRO A 202 45.78 39.77 31.54
C PRO A 202 44.55 38.85 31.72
N LEU A 203 43.88 38.95 32.87
CA LEU A 203 42.71 38.12 33.19
C LEU A 203 41.54 38.36 32.22
N ASN A 204 41.19 39.62 31.95
CA ASN A 204 40.13 39.94 30.99
C ASN A 204 40.47 39.48 29.57
N ARG A 205 41.74 39.55 29.17
CA ARG A 205 42.18 39.04 27.86
C ARG A 205 42.03 37.52 27.76
N LEU A 206 42.35 36.78 28.82
CA LEU A 206 42.14 35.33 28.86
C LEU A 206 40.64 34.96 28.80
N VAL A 207 39.78 35.66 29.56
CA VAL A 207 38.32 35.43 29.51
C VAL A 207 37.76 35.69 28.11
N LEU A 208 38.12 36.81 27.48
CA LEU A 208 37.71 37.13 26.10
C LEU A 208 38.23 36.10 25.09
N ALA A 209 39.43 35.56 25.30
CA ALA A 209 39.98 34.52 24.46
C ALA A 209 39.24 33.19 24.61
N THR A 210 38.81 32.84 25.83
CA THR A 210 37.95 31.67 26.08
C THR A 210 36.59 31.81 25.42
N ASP A 211 35.94 32.98 25.51
CA ASP A 211 34.67 33.24 24.81
C ASP A 211 34.82 33.12 23.28
N LYS A 212 35.91 33.64 22.72
CA LYS A 212 36.21 33.47 21.28
C LYS A 212 36.43 32.01 20.86
N LEU A 213 37.03 31.21 21.73
CA LEU A 213 37.20 29.77 21.55
C LEU A 213 35.84 29.05 21.56
N ILE A 214 34.94 29.42 22.46
CA ILE A 214 33.56 28.89 22.53
C ILE A 214 32.77 29.28 21.27
N GLU A 215 32.97 30.50 20.75
CA GLU A 215 32.41 30.94 19.46
C GLU A 215 33.06 30.26 18.23
N GLY A 216 34.06 29.39 18.43
CA GLY A 216 34.70 28.62 17.36
C GLY A 216 35.64 29.43 16.47
N LYS A 217 36.14 30.58 16.94
CA LYS A 217 37.11 31.42 16.21
C LYS A 217 38.53 30.88 16.39
N ARG A 218 39.27 30.78 15.29
CA ARG A 218 40.64 30.23 15.21
C ARG A 218 41.70 31.06 15.93
N ASP A 219 41.47 32.36 16.06
CA ASP A 219 42.42 33.30 16.68
C ASP A 219 41.90 33.77 18.04
N THR A 220 42.54 33.26 19.11
CA THR A 220 42.31 33.68 20.49
C THR A 220 42.76 35.13 20.74
N GLY A 221 43.57 35.72 19.84
CA GLY A 221 44.14 37.06 19.97
C GLY A 221 45.21 37.18 21.04
N LEU A 222 45.68 36.05 21.59
CA LEU A 222 46.64 35.96 22.70
C LEU A 222 48.09 35.88 22.19
N VAL A 223 48.55 36.92 21.49
CA VAL A 223 49.89 36.97 20.88
C VAL A 223 50.96 37.48 21.84
N GLN A 224 50.59 38.36 22.77
CA GLN A 224 51.56 38.99 23.67
C GLN A 224 51.89 38.07 24.85
N PRO A 225 53.19 37.90 25.19
CA PRO A 225 53.60 37.13 26.35
C PRO A 225 53.08 37.76 27.64
N MET A 226 52.56 36.91 28.52
CA MET A 226 52.06 37.31 29.84
C MET A 226 53.12 37.04 30.90
N VAL A 227 52.95 37.58 32.10
CA VAL A 227 53.93 37.46 33.19
C VAL A 227 53.50 36.35 34.15
N GLY A 228 54.46 35.49 34.53
CA GLY A 228 54.25 34.45 35.54
C GLY A 228 53.27 33.36 35.09
N GLU A 229 52.36 32.96 35.98
CA GLU A 229 51.40 31.87 35.75
C GLU A 229 50.42 32.15 34.60
N PHE A 230 50.18 33.42 34.27
CA PHE A 230 49.34 33.78 33.12
C PHE A 230 49.94 33.36 31.77
N GLU A 231 51.27 33.21 31.67
CA GLU A 231 51.91 32.73 30.44
C GLU A 231 51.65 31.24 30.21
N LEU A 232 51.63 30.43 31.28
CA LEU A 232 51.27 29.02 31.20
C LEU A 232 49.82 28.85 30.73
N LEU A 233 48.91 29.67 31.27
CA LEU A 233 47.51 29.70 30.84
C LEU A 233 47.37 30.14 29.37
N ARG A 234 48.11 31.16 28.94
CA ARG A 234 48.14 31.62 27.54
C ARG A 234 48.61 30.52 26.59
N GLN A 235 49.70 29.84 26.92
CA GLN A 235 50.24 28.74 26.12
C GLN A 235 49.26 27.59 26.04
N GLY A 236 48.68 27.16 27.17
CA GLY A 236 47.66 26.12 27.20
C GLY A 236 46.43 26.45 26.34
N LEU A 237 45.92 27.69 26.44
CA LEU A 237 44.78 28.13 25.64
C LEU A 237 45.08 28.14 24.13
N ASN A 238 46.29 28.56 23.73
CA ASN A 238 46.71 28.55 22.34
C ASN A 238 46.89 27.13 21.79
N THR A 239 47.47 26.21 22.58
CA THR A 239 47.58 24.80 22.19
C THR A 239 46.20 24.16 22.00
N ILE A 240 45.22 24.47 22.86
CA ILE A 240 43.83 24.02 22.69
C ILE A 240 43.23 24.59 21.41
N SER A 241 43.44 25.88 21.13
CA SER A 241 42.97 26.52 19.89
C SER A 241 43.53 25.83 18.64
N ASP A 242 44.83 25.58 18.60
CA ASP A 242 45.50 24.96 17.45
C ASP A 242 45.03 23.51 17.23
N THR A 243 44.91 22.73 18.30
CA THR A 243 44.49 21.32 18.23
C THR A 243 43.01 21.17 17.84
N MET A 244 42.13 21.98 18.43
CA MET A 244 40.69 21.96 18.15
C MET A 244 40.40 22.35 16.69
N VAL A 245 41.15 23.30 16.13
CA VAL A 245 41.02 23.70 14.73
C VAL A 245 41.54 22.61 13.79
N GLY A 246 42.67 21.98 14.11
CA GLY A 246 43.19 20.86 13.32
C GLY A 246 42.19 19.69 13.23
N GLN A 247 41.58 19.31 14.36
CA GLN A 247 40.56 18.25 14.40
C GLN A 247 39.28 18.63 13.66
N LYS A 248 38.86 19.90 13.72
CA LYS A 248 37.68 20.38 12.99
C LYS A 248 37.91 20.38 11.48
N ASP A 249 39.06 20.87 11.02
CA ASP A 249 39.41 20.88 9.59
C ASP A 249 39.53 19.45 9.03
N GLU A 250 40.08 18.51 9.79
CA GLU A 250 40.16 17.09 9.42
C GLU A 250 38.78 16.42 9.37
N MET A 251 37.94 16.66 10.37
CA MET A 251 36.57 16.13 10.39
C MET A 251 35.72 16.70 9.25
N GLN A 252 35.85 17.99 8.92
CA GLN A 252 35.14 18.58 7.79
C GLN A 252 35.56 17.92 6.47
N LYS A 253 36.85 17.65 6.26
CA LYS A 253 37.32 16.90 5.08
C LYS A 253 36.75 15.49 5.01
N HIS A 254 36.67 14.77 6.13
CA HIS A 254 36.06 13.45 6.17
C HIS A 254 34.56 13.50 5.86
N ILE A 255 33.85 14.51 6.37
CA ILE A 255 32.44 14.73 6.04
C ILE A 255 32.30 15.01 4.55
N ASP A 256 33.05 15.96 4.01
CA ASP A 256 32.98 16.35 2.60
C ASP A 256 33.27 15.14 1.69
N GLN A 257 34.32 14.36 1.98
CA GLN A 257 34.64 13.12 1.26
C GLN A 257 33.50 12.10 1.35
N ALA A 258 32.99 11.82 2.56
CA ALA A 258 31.90 10.86 2.74
C ALA A 258 30.60 11.30 2.02
N THR A 259 30.28 12.60 2.02
CA THR A 259 29.15 13.11 1.24
C THR A 259 29.39 13.01 -0.26
N SER A 260 30.63 13.21 -0.74
CA SER A 260 30.96 13.03 -2.15
C SER A 260 30.80 11.57 -2.58
N ASP A 261 31.39 10.64 -1.82
CA ASP A 261 31.30 9.20 -2.08
C ASP A 261 29.85 8.71 -2.03
N LEU A 262 29.06 9.21 -1.06
CA LEU A 262 27.63 8.88 -0.96
C LEU A 262 26.85 9.40 -2.16
N ARG A 263 27.14 10.62 -2.63
CA ARG A 263 26.48 11.22 -3.79
C ARG A 263 26.79 10.44 -5.07
N GLU A 264 28.05 10.04 -5.26
CA GLU A 264 28.47 9.18 -6.36
C GLU A 264 27.77 7.81 -6.31
N SER A 265 27.69 7.20 -5.12
CA SER A 265 26.98 5.94 -4.94
C SER A 265 25.47 6.06 -5.22
N LEU A 266 24.85 7.18 -4.86
CA LEU A 266 23.44 7.43 -5.14
C LEU A 266 23.18 7.61 -6.64
N GLU A 267 24.02 8.39 -7.33
CA GLU A 267 23.93 8.56 -8.79
C GLU A 267 24.13 7.23 -9.54
N LEU A 268 25.08 6.41 -9.10
CA LEU A 268 25.29 5.07 -9.66
C LEU A 268 24.06 4.18 -9.43
N TYR A 269 23.49 4.22 -8.23
CA TYR A 269 22.31 3.43 -7.87
C TYR A 269 21.07 3.86 -8.67
N GLU A 270 20.87 5.16 -8.84
CA GLU A 270 19.78 5.73 -9.65
C GLU A 270 19.93 5.31 -11.12
N THR A 271 21.15 5.39 -11.66
CA THR A 271 21.45 4.94 -13.03
C THR A 271 21.16 3.45 -13.21
N GLN A 272 21.55 2.59 -12.25
CA GLN A 272 21.25 1.16 -12.30
C GLN A 272 19.75 0.88 -12.23
N ASN A 273 19.01 1.58 -11.37
CA ASN A 273 17.56 1.40 -11.27
C ASN A 273 16.83 1.81 -12.55
N ILE A 274 17.26 2.92 -13.17
CA ILE A 274 16.72 3.37 -14.45
C ILE A 274 17.01 2.32 -15.54
N GLN A 275 18.26 1.84 -15.65
CA GLN A 275 18.62 0.78 -16.61
C GLN A 275 17.82 -0.50 -16.40
N LEU A 276 17.64 -0.92 -15.15
CA LEU A 276 16.85 -2.10 -14.81
C LEU A 276 15.37 -1.90 -15.20
N SER A 277 14.81 -0.72 -14.94
CA SER A 277 13.43 -0.40 -15.30
C SER A 277 13.22 -0.37 -16.82
N ILE A 278 14.17 0.21 -17.57
CA ILE A 278 14.14 0.22 -19.04
C ILE A 278 14.21 -1.22 -19.56
N ALA A 279 15.19 -2.01 -19.13
CA ALA A 279 15.33 -3.41 -19.57
C ALA A 279 14.09 -4.26 -19.24
N LYS A 280 13.45 -4.02 -18.09
CA LYS A 280 12.20 -4.69 -17.72
C LYS A 280 11.05 -4.29 -18.66
N THR A 281 10.91 -3.00 -18.95
CA THR A 281 9.85 -2.48 -19.82
C THR A 281 10.05 -3.01 -21.24
N ASP A 282 11.27 -2.96 -21.77
CA ASP A 282 11.61 -3.51 -23.08
C ASP A 282 11.29 -5.01 -23.18
N ALA A 283 11.58 -5.78 -22.12
CA ALA A 283 11.25 -7.20 -22.06
C ALA A 283 9.74 -7.45 -22.04
N GLN A 284 8.96 -6.62 -21.33
CA GLN A 284 7.50 -6.73 -21.29
C GLN A 284 6.87 -6.34 -22.63
N ASP A 285 7.34 -5.27 -23.26
CA ASP A 285 6.86 -4.82 -24.56
C ASP A 285 7.18 -5.85 -25.66
N ALA A 286 8.37 -6.44 -25.65
CA ALA A 286 8.72 -7.54 -26.54
C ALA A 286 7.77 -8.74 -26.38
N ASN A 287 7.38 -9.07 -25.14
CA ASN A 287 6.47 -10.18 -24.87
C ASN A 287 5.03 -9.88 -25.29
N ARG A 288 4.59 -8.63 -25.12
CA ARG A 288 3.29 -8.15 -25.60
C ARG A 288 3.21 -8.20 -27.13
N VAL A 289 4.20 -7.63 -27.81
CA VAL A 289 4.27 -7.65 -29.29
C VAL A 289 4.29 -9.09 -29.83
N LYS A 290 5.01 -10.01 -29.17
CA LYS A 290 5.00 -11.43 -29.51
C LYS A 290 3.59 -12.05 -29.39
N SER A 291 2.87 -11.71 -28.33
CA SER A 291 1.51 -12.21 -28.08
C SER A 291 0.50 -11.66 -29.07
N ASP A 292 0.55 -10.35 -29.34
CA ASP A 292 -0.32 -9.67 -30.32
C ASP A 292 -0.07 -10.20 -31.74
N PHE A 293 1.20 -10.44 -32.09
CA PHE A 293 1.57 -11.06 -33.36
C PHE A 293 0.98 -12.46 -33.51
N LEU A 294 1.05 -13.30 -32.47
CA LEU A 294 0.52 -14.66 -32.50
C LEU A 294 -1.01 -14.67 -32.58
N ALA A 295 -1.69 -13.78 -31.86
CA ALA A 295 -3.14 -13.58 -31.96
C ALA A 295 -3.56 -13.22 -33.39
N LYS A 296 -2.88 -12.24 -34.00
CA LYS A 296 -3.15 -11.80 -35.37
C LYS A 296 -2.86 -12.91 -36.39
N MET A 297 -1.71 -13.58 -36.28
CA MET A 297 -1.35 -14.70 -37.16
C MET A 297 -2.34 -15.86 -37.05
N SER A 298 -2.87 -16.17 -35.87
CA SER A 298 -3.92 -17.19 -35.76
C SER A 298 -5.18 -16.81 -36.50
N HIS A 299 -5.59 -15.55 -36.47
CA HIS A 299 -6.76 -15.08 -37.22
C HIS A 299 -6.51 -15.19 -38.73
N GLU A 300 -5.34 -14.71 -39.19
CA GLU A 300 -4.91 -14.76 -40.58
C GLU A 300 -4.74 -16.18 -41.13
N LEU A 301 -4.40 -17.16 -40.28
CA LEU A 301 -4.30 -18.57 -40.66
C LEU A 301 -5.65 -19.31 -40.58
N ARG A 302 -6.53 -18.91 -39.64
CA ARG A 302 -7.84 -19.55 -39.44
C ARG A 302 -8.80 -19.26 -40.59
N THR A 303 -8.85 -18.02 -41.07
CA THR A 303 -9.72 -17.59 -42.17
C THR A 303 -9.53 -18.41 -43.45
N PRO A 304 -8.32 -18.55 -44.02
CA PRO A 304 -8.13 -19.38 -45.21
C PRO A 304 -8.38 -20.86 -44.94
N LEU A 305 -8.11 -21.36 -43.73
CA LEU A 305 -8.36 -22.76 -43.41
C LEU A 305 -9.83 -23.12 -43.29
N ASN A 306 -10.62 -22.24 -42.68
CA ASN A 306 -12.08 -22.36 -42.65
C ASN A 306 -12.65 -22.31 -44.07
N GLY A 307 -12.05 -21.53 -44.96
CA GLY A 307 -12.35 -21.56 -46.40
C GLY A 307 -12.08 -22.92 -47.03
N VAL A 308 -10.90 -23.52 -46.81
CA VAL A 308 -10.56 -24.87 -47.30
C VAL A 308 -11.53 -25.92 -46.77
N ILE A 309 -11.82 -25.93 -45.46
CA ILE A 309 -12.79 -26.85 -44.84
C ILE A 309 -14.19 -26.63 -45.42
N GLY A 310 -14.60 -25.37 -45.61
CA GLY A 310 -15.87 -25.00 -46.22
C GLY A 310 -16.02 -25.56 -47.64
N PHE A 311 -15.02 -25.36 -48.50
CA PHE A 311 -15.03 -25.91 -49.86
C PHE A 311 -14.97 -27.43 -49.88
N THR A 312 -14.19 -28.07 -49.00
CA THR A 312 -14.17 -29.54 -48.87
C THR A 312 -15.53 -30.09 -48.48
N ARG A 313 -16.24 -29.44 -47.53
CA ARG A 313 -17.61 -29.81 -47.15
C ARG A 313 -18.63 -29.60 -48.26
N GLN A 314 -18.47 -28.55 -49.08
CA GLN A 314 -19.33 -28.34 -50.26
C GLN A 314 -19.09 -29.42 -51.32
N LEU A 315 -17.83 -29.82 -51.54
CA LEU A 315 -17.50 -30.92 -52.44
C LEU A 315 -18.07 -32.26 -51.93
N HIS A 316 -18.09 -32.50 -50.61
CA HIS A 316 -18.74 -33.68 -50.01
C HIS A 316 -20.24 -33.79 -50.29
N LYS A 317 -20.93 -32.68 -50.56
CA LYS A 317 -22.35 -32.66 -50.93
C LYS A 317 -22.60 -32.99 -52.41
N THR A 318 -21.55 -33.10 -53.22
CA THR A 318 -21.64 -33.46 -54.63
C THR A 318 -21.47 -34.98 -54.83
N PRO A 319 -21.89 -35.57 -55.96
CA PRO A 319 -21.62 -36.98 -56.24
C PRO A 319 -20.12 -37.20 -56.45
N LEU A 320 -19.49 -37.92 -55.51
CA LEU A 320 -18.06 -38.22 -55.48
C LEU A 320 -17.79 -39.70 -55.70
N ASN A 321 -16.69 -40.02 -56.38
CA ASN A 321 -16.16 -41.38 -56.41
C ASN A 321 -15.37 -41.71 -55.12
N LYS A 322 -15.12 -43.01 -54.86
CA LYS A 322 -14.45 -43.47 -53.64
C LYS A 322 -13.08 -42.81 -53.40
N HIS A 323 -12.28 -42.60 -54.45
CA HIS A 323 -10.97 -41.95 -54.34
C HIS A 323 -11.07 -40.45 -54.07
N GLN A 324 -12.03 -39.75 -54.69
CA GLN A 324 -12.30 -38.33 -54.45
C GLN A 324 -12.78 -38.10 -53.01
N LYS A 325 -13.61 -39.00 -52.49
CA LYS A 325 -14.03 -38.97 -51.10
C LYS A 325 -12.84 -39.15 -50.16
N ASP A 326 -12.00 -40.16 -50.38
CA ASP A 326 -10.77 -40.37 -49.58
C ASP A 326 -9.82 -39.15 -49.62
N TYR A 327 -9.70 -38.47 -50.78
CA TYR A 327 -8.89 -37.24 -50.89
C TYR A 327 -9.49 -36.08 -50.09
N LEU A 328 -10.81 -35.89 -50.15
CA LEU A 328 -11.50 -34.84 -49.39
C LEU A 328 -11.45 -35.12 -47.89
N ASP A 329 -11.67 -36.37 -47.47
CA ASP A 329 -11.52 -36.81 -46.08
C ASP A 329 -10.09 -36.53 -45.57
N THR A 330 -9.07 -36.78 -46.41
CA THR A 330 -7.66 -36.50 -46.07
C THR A 330 -7.39 -34.98 -45.96
N ILE A 331 -7.96 -34.17 -46.85
CA ILE A 331 -7.83 -32.70 -46.81
C ILE A 331 -8.51 -32.14 -45.56
N GLU A 332 -9.73 -32.58 -45.25
CA GLU A 332 -10.46 -32.15 -44.05
C GLU A 332 -9.73 -32.56 -42.77
N LEU A 333 -9.23 -33.80 -42.69
CA LEU A 333 -8.40 -34.25 -41.57
C LEU A 333 -7.15 -33.38 -41.39
N SER A 334 -6.46 -33.05 -42.49
CA SER A 334 -5.23 -32.24 -42.46
C SER A 334 -5.50 -30.80 -42.03
N ALA A 335 -6.59 -30.20 -42.54
CA ALA A 335 -7.00 -28.85 -42.17
C ALA A 335 -7.45 -28.78 -40.70
N ASN A 336 -8.28 -29.71 -40.24
CA ASN A 336 -8.70 -29.77 -38.83
C ASN A 336 -7.51 -30.00 -37.89
N SER A 337 -6.55 -30.84 -38.29
CA SER A 337 -5.30 -31.01 -37.55
C SER A 337 -4.57 -29.69 -37.40
N LEU A 338 -4.36 -28.95 -38.50
CA LEU A 338 -3.67 -27.65 -38.47
C LEU A 338 -4.43 -26.58 -37.65
N MET A 339 -5.77 -26.57 -37.66
CA MET A 339 -6.58 -25.72 -36.77
C MET A 339 -6.31 -25.99 -35.30
N THR A 340 -6.20 -27.27 -34.92
CA THR A 340 -5.81 -27.67 -33.57
C THR A 340 -4.40 -27.19 -33.24
N ILE A 341 -3.44 -27.32 -34.17
CA ILE A 341 -2.06 -26.82 -33.97
C ILE A 341 -2.04 -25.31 -33.72
N ILE A 342 -2.77 -24.54 -34.52
CA ILE A 342 -2.84 -23.09 -34.38
C ILE A 342 -3.46 -22.71 -33.03
N SER A 343 -4.51 -23.43 -32.62
CA SER A 343 -5.18 -23.22 -31.34
C SER A 343 -4.26 -23.56 -30.17
N ASP A 344 -3.49 -24.66 -30.25
CA ASP A 344 -2.49 -25.04 -29.26
C ASP A 344 -1.38 -23.97 -29.13
N ILE A 345 -0.91 -23.41 -30.24
CA ILE A 345 0.11 -22.34 -30.24
C ILE A 345 -0.43 -21.06 -29.58
N LEU A 346 -1.68 -20.70 -29.84
CA LEU A 346 -2.32 -19.56 -29.17
C LEU A 346 -2.48 -19.79 -27.68
N ASP A 347 -2.99 -20.96 -27.27
CA ASP A 347 -3.16 -21.31 -25.87
C ASP A 347 -1.79 -21.26 -25.16
N PHE A 348 -0.73 -21.77 -25.80
CA PHE A 348 0.65 -21.65 -25.29
C PHE A 348 1.12 -20.19 -25.18
N SER A 349 0.84 -19.34 -26.17
CA SER A 349 1.20 -17.92 -26.12
C SER A 349 0.47 -17.16 -25.01
N LYS A 350 -0.82 -17.42 -24.82
CA LYS A 350 -1.61 -16.82 -23.73
C LYS A 350 -1.08 -17.26 -22.36
N LEU A 351 -0.63 -18.50 -22.27
CA LEU A 351 0.02 -19.05 -21.09
C LEU A 351 1.36 -18.39 -20.77
N GLU A 352 2.29 -18.25 -21.74
CA GLU A 352 3.58 -17.55 -21.53
C GLU A 352 3.38 -16.08 -21.09
N ALA A 353 2.29 -15.44 -21.55
CA ALA A 353 1.94 -14.07 -21.19
C ALA A 353 1.25 -13.96 -19.82
N GLY A 354 0.86 -15.07 -19.18
CA GLY A 354 0.09 -15.07 -17.93
C GLY A 354 -1.36 -14.59 -18.09
N ALA A 355 -1.88 -14.57 -19.32
CA ALA A 355 -3.21 -14.04 -19.68
C ALA A 355 -4.30 -15.12 -19.72
N MET A 356 -4.03 -16.32 -19.18
CA MET A 356 -5.00 -17.41 -19.15
C MET A 356 -5.87 -17.33 -17.89
N GLU A 357 -7.07 -16.80 -18.05
CA GLU A 357 -8.08 -16.76 -16.99
C GLU A 357 -8.94 -18.04 -17.04
N LEU A 358 -9.15 -18.66 -15.88
CA LEU A 358 -10.05 -19.81 -15.74
C LEU A 358 -11.45 -19.33 -15.41
N GLU A 359 -12.45 -19.89 -16.09
CA GLU A 359 -13.85 -19.67 -15.72
C GLU A 359 -14.18 -20.36 -14.39
N SER A 360 -15.14 -19.82 -13.65
CA SER A 360 -15.59 -20.40 -12.38
C SER A 360 -17.11 -20.58 -12.41
N ILE A 361 -17.53 -21.72 -12.96
CA ILE A 361 -18.95 -22.09 -13.08
C ILE A 361 -19.24 -23.41 -12.36
N GLN A 362 -20.47 -23.60 -11.90
CA GLN A 362 -20.90 -24.86 -11.29
C GLN A 362 -21.16 -25.90 -12.38
N PHE A 363 -20.60 -27.10 -12.23
CA PHE A 363 -20.81 -28.20 -13.18
C PHE A 363 -20.81 -29.57 -12.49
N GLN A 364 -21.43 -30.55 -13.15
CA GLN A 364 -21.42 -31.96 -12.73
C GLN A 364 -20.19 -32.67 -13.31
N LEU A 365 -19.30 -33.16 -12.44
CA LEU A 365 -18.06 -33.82 -12.81
C LEU A 365 -18.33 -35.08 -13.64
N ARG A 366 -19.26 -35.93 -13.20
CA ARG A 366 -19.53 -37.22 -13.85
C ARG A 366 -20.08 -37.04 -15.27
N ASP A 367 -20.89 -36.02 -15.50
CA ASP A 367 -21.43 -35.71 -16.83
C ASP A 367 -20.33 -35.19 -17.78
N ASN A 368 -19.48 -34.29 -17.30
CA ASN A 368 -18.35 -33.78 -18.10
C ASN A 368 -17.38 -34.90 -18.50
N VAL A 369 -17.11 -35.84 -17.59
CA VAL A 369 -16.26 -36.99 -17.90
C VAL A 369 -16.96 -37.93 -18.90
N ASN A 370 -18.27 -38.18 -18.74
CA ASN A 370 -19.06 -38.97 -19.69
C ASN A 370 -19.06 -38.37 -21.11
N GLU A 371 -19.14 -37.04 -21.25
CA GLU A 371 -19.06 -36.36 -22.54
C GLU A 371 -17.73 -36.65 -23.24
N VAL A 372 -16.62 -36.54 -22.51
CA VAL A 372 -15.27 -36.83 -23.05
C VAL A 372 -15.15 -38.29 -23.47
N LEU A 373 -15.67 -39.22 -22.67
CA LEU A 373 -15.67 -40.63 -23.01
C LEU A 373 -16.52 -40.95 -24.23
N THR A 374 -17.71 -40.35 -24.34
CA THR A 374 -18.60 -40.53 -25.50
C THR A 374 -17.94 -40.03 -26.77
N LEU A 375 -17.18 -38.94 -26.69
CA LEU A 375 -16.41 -38.39 -27.80
C LEU A 375 -15.29 -39.32 -28.28
N LEU A 376 -14.57 -39.96 -27.35
CA LEU A 376 -13.37 -40.77 -27.65
C LEU A 376 -13.66 -42.27 -27.86
N ALA A 377 -14.86 -42.73 -27.50
CA ALA A 377 -15.27 -44.13 -27.63
C ALA A 377 -15.12 -44.70 -29.05
N PRO A 378 -15.50 -44.01 -30.15
CA PRO A 378 -15.33 -44.54 -31.50
C PRO A 378 -13.85 -44.79 -31.85
N SER A 379 -12.94 -43.90 -31.45
CA SER A 379 -11.50 -44.04 -31.71
C SER A 379 -10.88 -45.21 -30.94
N ALA A 380 -11.40 -45.52 -29.75
CA ALA A 380 -11.01 -46.70 -29.01
C ALA A 380 -11.56 -47.99 -29.65
N ASP A 381 -12.81 -47.98 -30.13
CA ASP A 381 -13.47 -49.11 -30.80
C ASP A 381 -12.82 -49.46 -32.14
N GLU A 382 -12.41 -48.48 -32.94
CA GLU A 382 -11.65 -48.71 -34.18
C GLU A 382 -10.36 -49.52 -33.95
N LYS A 383 -9.72 -49.31 -32.80
CA LYS A 383 -8.53 -50.06 -32.37
C LYS A 383 -8.85 -51.29 -31.51
N GLN A 384 -10.12 -51.56 -31.24
CA GLN A 384 -10.59 -52.63 -30.36
C GLN A 384 -9.94 -52.56 -28.96
N LEU A 385 -9.79 -51.35 -28.43
CA LEU A 385 -9.28 -51.10 -27.08
C LEU A 385 -10.42 -51.09 -26.06
N GLU A 386 -10.21 -51.69 -24.89
CA GLU A 386 -11.18 -51.60 -23.79
C GLU A 386 -11.01 -50.24 -23.09
N LEU A 387 -12.03 -49.39 -23.14
CA LEU A 387 -12.05 -48.09 -22.48
C LEU A 387 -12.93 -48.18 -21.23
N SER A 388 -12.32 -47.99 -20.06
CA SER A 388 -12.97 -48.21 -18.76
C SER A 388 -12.75 -47.03 -17.82
N ILE A 389 -13.80 -46.68 -17.06
CA ILE A 389 -13.80 -45.57 -16.12
C ILE A 389 -14.30 -45.99 -14.74
N TYR A 390 -13.58 -45.59 -13.70
CA TYR A 390 -13.93 -45.77 -12.31
C TYR A 390 -13.94 -44.40 -11.62
N ILE A 391 -15.07 -44.02 -11.03
CA ILE A 391 -15.20 -42.81 -10.20
C ILE A 391 -15.55 -43.26 -8.79
N ASN A 392 -14.71 -42.90 -7.81
CA ASN A 392 -14.96 -43.23 -6.42
C ASN A 392 -16.26 -42.57 -5.93
N SER A 393 -17.11 -43.32 -5.23
CA SER A 393 -18.42 -42.89 -4.73
C SER A 393 -18.36 -41.69 -3.78
N GLN A 394 -17.23 -41.47 -3.10
CA GLN A 394 -17.05 -40.33 -2.20
C GLN A 394 -16.73 -39.01 -2.93
N VAL A 395 -16.48 -39.04 -4.25
CA VAL A 395 -16.14 -37.84 -5.02
C VAL A 395 -17.39 -36.94 -5.15
N PRO A 396 -17.31 -35.65 -4.75
CA PRO A 396 -18.40 -34.69 -5.00
C PRO A 396 -18.67 -34.55 -6.49
N ASP A 397 -19.92 -34.72 -6.91
CA ASP A 397 -20.30 -34.57 -8.32
C ASP A 397 -20.46 -33.10 -8.71
N ASN A 398 -21.08 -32.29 -7.83
CA ASN A 398 -21.22 -30.85 -8.04
C ASN A 398 -19.97 -30.12 -7.58
N ILE A 399 -19.26 -29.49 -8.52
CA ILE A 399 -18.04 -28.71 -8.26
C ILE A 399 -18.08 -27.39 -9.04
N THR A 400 -17.33 -26.40 -8.56
CA THR A 400 -17.19 -25.09 -9.21
C THR A 400 -15.77 -24.92 -9.77
N GLY A 401 -15.68 -24.61 -11.07
CA GLY A 401 -14.43 -24.39 -11.81
C GLY A 401 -14.68 -24.25 -13.32
N ASP A 402 -13.65 -24.53 -14.12
CA ASP A 402 -13.72 -24.45 -15.58
C ASP A 402 -13.90 -25.85 -16.21
N PRO A 403 -15.13 -26.23 -16.63
CA PRO A 403 -15.38 -27.54 -17.23
C PRO A 403 -14.73 -27.69 -18.61
N THR A 404 -14.59 -26.60 -19.37
CA THR A 404 -14.00 -26.63 -20.72
C THR A 404 -12.53 -27.01 -20.66
N ARG A 405 -11.77 -26.36 -19.77
CA ARG A 405 -10.35 -26.65 -19.55
C ARG A 405 -10.15 -28.01 -18.90
N PHE A 406 -11.05 -28.43 -18.01
CA PHE A 406 -11.00 -29.77 -17.42
C PHE A 406 -11.19 -30.86 -18.49
N LYS A 407 -12.18 -30.69 -19.37
CA LYS A 407 -12.39 -31.58 -20.53
C LYS A 407 -11.18 -31.59 -21.47
N GLN A 408 -10.56 -30.43 -21.73
CA GLN A 408 -9.36 -30.34 -22.57
C GLN A 408 -8.21 -31.19 -22.03
N VAL A 409 -7.94 -31.14 -20.72
CA VAL A 409 -6.93 -31.99 -20.06
C VAL A 409 -7.26 -33.48 -20.26
N LEU A 410 -8.50 -33.88 -20.02
CA LEU A 410 -8.93 -35.28 -20.19
C LEU A 410 -8.81 -35.75 -21.64
N ILE A 411 -9.29 -34.95 -22.59
CA ILE A 411 -9.20 -35.26 -24.03
C ILE A 411 -7.74 -35.46 -24.44
N ASN A 412 -6.84 -34.58 -24.00
CA ASN A 412 -5.41 -34.68 -24.32
C ASN A 412 -4.77 -35.96 -23.76
N LEU A 413 -5.05 -36.30 -22.49
CA LEU A 413 -4.46 -37.49 -21.87
C LEU A 413 -5.04 -38.79 -22.44
N ILE A 414 -6.37 -38.88 -22.61
CA ILE A 414 -7.04 -40.08 -23.11
C ILE A 414 -6.75 -40.28 -24.60
N SER A 415 -6.74 -39.22 -25.42
CA SER A 415 -6.37 -39.35 -26.84
C SER A 415 -4.92 -39.80 -27.02
N ASN A 416 -3.99 -39.35 -26.18
CA ASN A 416 -2.62 -39.86 -26.17
C ASN A 416 -2.57 -41.34 -25.77
N ALA A 417 -3.31 -41.76 -24.73
CA ALA A 417 -3.42 -43.16 -24.35
C ALA A 417 -3.95 -44.05 -25.50
N ILE A 418 -5.01 -43.62 -26.20
CA ILE A 418 -5.56 -44.31 -27.39
C ILE A 418 -4.52 -44.37 -28.51
N LYS A 419 -3.80 -43.27 -28.73
CA LYS A 419 -2.81 -43.16 -29.81
C LYS A 419 -1.65 -44.13 -29.63
N PHE A 420 -1.10 -44.25 -28.41
CA PHE A 420 0.10 -45.05 -28.12
C PHE A 420 -0.17 -46.49 -27.68
N THR A 421 -1.45 -46.89 -27.65
CA THR A 421 -1.86 -48.28 -27.40
C THR A 421 -2.37 -48.91 -28.70
N GLU A 422 -1.80 -50.05 -29.08
CA GLU A 422 -2.27 -50.82 -30.25
C GLU A 422 -3.29 -51.89 -29.88
N LYS A 423 -3.08 -52.57 -28.75
CA LYS A 423 -3.99 -53.57 -28.17
C LYS A 423 -3.94 -53.49 -26.65
N GLY A 424 -5.07 -53.75 -26.00
CA GLY A 424 -5.17 -53.76 -24.55
C GLY A 424 -6.27 -52.83 -24.04
N ALA A 425 -5.99 -52.13 -22.95
CA ALA A 425 -7.00 -51.36 -22.24
C ALA A 425 -6.50 -49.98 -21.80
N ILE A 426 -7.44 -49.06 -21.64
CA ILE A 426 -7.25 -47.73 -21.09
C ILE A 426 -8.17 -47.62 -19.88
N LYS A 427 -7.56 -47.33 -18.74
CA LYS A 427 -8.21 -47.27 -17.43
C LYS A 427 -8.15 -45.84 -16.92
N ILE A 428 -9.31 -45.31 -16.52
CA ILE A 428 -9.43 -43.96 -15.98
C ILE A 428 -9.96 -44.07 -14.56
N ASP A 429 -9.18 -43.61 -13.58
CA ASP A 429 -9.54 -43.64 -12.17
C ASP A 429 -9.68 -42.21 -11.64
N ILE A 430 -10.83 -41.89 -11.04
CA ILE A 430 -11.13 -40.59 -10.46
C ILE A 430 -11.38 -40.74 -8.96
N GLY A 431 -10.55 -40.09 -8.17
CA GLY A 431 -10.67 -39.96 -6.73
C GLY A 431 -10.74 -38.51 -6.31
N HIS A 432 -10.85 -38.26 -5.00
CA HIS A 432 -10.76 -36.92 -4.44
C HIS A 432 -10.05 -36.93 -3.09
N ARG A 433 -9.58 -35.76 -2.69
CA ARG A 433 -9.06 -35.47 -1.36
C ARG A 433 -9.65 -34.14 -0.90
N LEU A 434 -10.39 -34.15 0.21
CA LEU A 434 -10.86 -32.92 0.85
C LEU A 434 -9.66 -32.10 1.34
N LEU A 435 -9.62 -30.82 0.97
CA LEU A 435 -8.63 -29.85 1.47
C LEU A 435 -9.21 -29.08 2.66
N ASP A 436 -10.46 -28.64 2.53
CA ASP A 436 -11.28 -28.02 3.58
C ASP A 436 -12.77 -28.26 3.30
N GLU A 437 -13.67 -27.60 4.05
CA GLU A 437 -15.13 -27.77 3.90
C GLU A 437 -15.66 -27.22 2.56
N GLU A 438 -14.96 -26.29 1.91
CA GLU A 438 -15.39 -25.65 0.66
C GLU A 438 -14.56 -26.09 -0.56
N ARG A 439 -13.49 -26.88 -0.40
CA ARG A 439 -12.56 -27.23 -1.49
C ARG A 439 -12.18 -28.71 -1.46
N ALA A 440 -12.28 -29.33 -2.63
CA ALA A 440 -11.78 -30.67 -2.90
C ALA A 440 -10.72 -30.65 -3.99
N SER A 441 -9.66 -31.43 -3.80
CA SER A 441 -8.72 -31.79 -4.85
C SER A 441 -9.22 -33.05 -5.53
N VAL A 442 -9.68 -32.96 -6.77
CA VAL A 442 -10.05 -34.13 -7.60
C VAL A 442 -8.76 -34.69 -8.21
N LEU A 443 -8.52 -35.98 -8.03
CA LEU A 443 -7.37 -36.70 -8.56
C LEU A 443 -7.81 -37.60 -9.71
N VAL A 444 -7.22 -37.44 -10.89
CA VAL A 444 -7.52 -38.25 -12.07
C VAL A 444 -6.26 -38.96 -12.52
N SER A 445 -6.37 -40.27 -12.73
CA SER A 445 -5.32 -41.12 -13.29
C SER A 445 -5.80 -41.71 -14.61
N VAL A 446 -4.99 -41.57 -15.66
CA VAL A 446 -5.21 -42.17 -16.99
C VAL A 446 -4.08 -43.15 -17.24
N THR A 447 -4.40 -44.44 -17.27
CA THR A 447 -3.45 -45.53 -17.43
C THR A 447 -3.71 -46.28 -18.72
N ASP A 448 -2.67 -46.42 -19.55
CA ASP A 448 -2.68 -47.22 -20.76
C ASP A 448 -1.75 -48.42 -20.66
N THR A 449 -2.02 -49.46 -21.46
CA THR A 449 -1.17 -50.65 -21.60
C THR A 449 -0.28 -50.61 -22.85
N GLY A 450 0.08 -49.40 -23.31
CA GLY A 450 0.82 -49.16 -24.54
C GLY A 450 2.32 -49.38 -24.43
N VAL A 451 3.08 -48.75 -25.35
CA VAL A 451 4.53 -48.94 -25.49
C VAL A 451 5.37 -48.45 -24.30
N GLY A 452 4.82 -47.57 -23.46
CA GLY A 452 5.55 -46.94 -22.35
C GLY A 452 6.64 -45.96 -22.79
N ILE A 453 7.18 -45.20 -21.83
CA ILE A 453 8.12 -44.10 -22.07
C ILE A 453 9.42 -44.31 -21.27
N PRO A 454 10.58 -44.36 -21.94
CA PRO A 454 11.90 -44.46 -21.30
C PRO A 454 12.20 -43.31 -20.33
N MET A 455 12.86 -43.61 -19.21
CA MET A 455 13.14 -42.65 -18.12
C MET A 455 13.91 -41.40 -18.59
N ASP A 456 14.87 -41.58 -19.51
CA ASP A 456 15.69 -40.52 -20.11
C ASP A 456 14.89 -39.52 -20.95
N LYS A 457 13.67 -39.90 -21.37
CA LYS A 457 12.80 -39.06 -22.21
C LYS A 457 11.65 -38.41 -21.43
N GLN A 458 11.41 -38.78 -20.17
CA GLN A 458 10.24 -38.32 -19.39
C GLN A 458 10.29 -36.82 -19.09
N ASP A 459 11.46 -36.29 -18.69
CA ASP A 459 11.61 -34.86 -18.38
C ASP A 459 11.43 -33.97 -19.61
N ALA A 460 11.75 -34.49 -20.80
CA ALA A 460 11.62 -33.79 -22.08
C ALA A 460 10.18 -33.78 -22.63
N LEU A 461 9.21 -34.47 -22.02
CA LEU A 461 7.81 -34.46 -22.47
C LEU A 461 7.06 -33.18 -22.07
N PHE A 462 7.52 -32.53 -21.01
CA PHE A 462 6.95 -31.28 -20.49
C PHE A 462 7.76 -30.05 -20.92
N THR A 463 8.66 -30.17 -21.89
CA THR A 463 9.32 -29.03 -22.51
C THR A 463 8.58 -28.61 -23.79
N PRO A 464 8.51 -27.30 -24.11
CA PRO A 464 7.88 -26.83 -25.34
C PRO A 464 8.52 -27.50 -26.56
N PHE A 465 7.68 -28.08 -27.44
CA PHE A 465 8.12 -28.83 -28.63
C PHE A 465 8.96 -30.10 -28.32
N GLY A 466 9.02 -30.54 -27.07
CA GLY A 466 9.69 -31.77 -26.67
C GLY A 466 8.96 -33.01 -27.20
N GLN A 467 9.68 -33.88 -27.92
CA GLN A 467 9.13 -35.11 -28.51
C GLN A 467 10.08 -36.28 -28.26
N ALA A 468 9.54 -37.41 -27.79
CA ALA A 468 10.33 -38.57 -27.39
C ALA A 468 11.01 -39.32 -28.55
N ASP A 469 10.44 -39.40 -29.76
CA ASP A 469 11.09 -40.06 -30.91
C ASP A 469 10.68 -39.51 -32.27
N SER A 470 11.67 -39.19 -33.12
CA SER A 470 11.48 -38.69 -34.51
C SER A 470 11.07 -39.76 -35.52
N SER A 471 10.98 -41.02 -35.09
CA SER A 471 10.54 -42.18 -35.89
C SER A 471 9.04 -42.47 -35.74
N ILE A 472 8.46 -42.23 -34.55
CA ILE A 472 7.03 -42.41 -34.25
C ILE A 472 6.19 -41.23 -34.79
N THR A 473 6.77 -40.03 -34.88
CA THR A 473 6.15 -38.82 -35.43
C THR A 473 5.70 -38.98 -36.89
N ARG A 474 6.43 -39.78 -37.68
CA ARG A 474 6.08 -40.07 -39.08
C ARG A 474 4.81 -40.93 -39.24
N LYS A 475 4.40 -41.67 -38.20
CA LYS A 475 3.22 -42.55 -38.24
C LYS A 475 1.97 -41.92 -37.62
N PHE A 476 2.11 -41.05 -36.62
CA PHE A 476 0.96 -40.60 -35.81
C PHE A 476 0.83 -39.08 -35.59
N GLY A 477 1.76 -38.25 -36.08
CA GLY A 477 1.67 -36.77 -36.02
C GLY A 477 1.63 -36.17 -34.60
N GLY A 478 1.80 -34.86 -34.42
CA GLY A 478 1.61 -34.18 -33.13
C GLY A 478 2.49 -32.95 -32.93
N THR A 479 1.95 -31.92 -32.27
CA THR A 479 2.60 -30.61 -32.04
C THR A 479 3.70 -30.65 -30.98
N GLY A 480 3.64 -31.61 -30.06
CA GLY A 480 4.47 -31.60 -28.84
C GLY A 480 4.05 -30.52 -27.84
N LEU A 481 2.94 -29.81 -28.08
CA LEU A 481 2.43 -28.75 -27.19
C LEU A 481 1.35 -29.25 -26.21
N GLY A 482 0.63 -30.33 -26.55
CA GLY A 482 -0.51 -30.79 -25.75
C GLY A 482 -0.19 -31.10 -24.29
N LEU A 483 0.98 -31.71 -23.98
CA LEU A 483 1.36 -32.04 -22.60
C LEU A 483 1.82 -30.83 -21.78
N ILE A 484 2.48 -29.83 -22.41
CA ILE A 484 2.87 -28.60 -21.72
C ILE A 484 1.65 -27.71 -21.46
N ILE A 485 0.71 -27.62 -22.42
CA ILE A 485 -0.59 -26.95 -22.23
C ILE A 485 -1.36 -27.64 -21.10
N THR A 486 -1.40 -28.98 -21.11
CA THR A 486 -2.05 -29.76 -20.05
C THR A 486 -1.44 -29.48 -18.68
N LYS A 487 -0.11 -29.44 -18.57
CA LYS A 487 0.59 -29.12 -17.33
C LYS A 487 0.22 -27.74 -16.81
N HIS A 488 0.21 -26.73 -17.67
CA HIS A 488 -0.14 -25.37 -17.26
C HIS A 488 -1.61 -25.18 -16.94
N ILE A 489 -2.54 -25.84 -17.65
CA ILE A 489 -3.96 -25.84 -17.27
C ILE A 489 -4.12 -26.44 -15.86
N VAL A 490 -3.43 -27.54 -15.58
CA VAL A 490 -3.45 -28.19 -14.26
C VAL A 490 -2.85 -27.29 -13.18
N GLU A 491 -1.75 -26.59 -13.47
CA GLU A 491 -1.14 -25.61 -12.55
C GLU A 491 -2.07 -24.41 -12.32
N ALA A 492 -2.77 -23.91 -13.36
CA ALA A 492 -3.77 -22.85 -13.24
C ALA A 492 -4.97 -23.28 -12.37
N MET A 493 -5.35 -24.56 -12.41
CA MET A 493 -6.36 -25.15 -11.51
C MET A 493 -5.83 -25.42 -10.08
N GLY A 494 -4.64 -24.93 -9.73
CA GLY A 494 -4.03 -25.11 -8.41
C GLY A 494 -3.52 -26.53 -8.14
N GLY A 495 -3.30 -27.31 -9.20
CA GLY A 495 -2.94 -28.71 -9.14
C GLY A 495 -1.54 -29.03 -9.68
N ARG A 496 -1.25 -30.33 -9.83
CA ARG A 496 0.00 -30.84 -10.41
C ARG A 496 -0.25 -32.09 -11.25
N ILE A 497 0.50 -32.22 -12.34
CA ILE A 497 0.55 -33.44 -13.17
C ILE A 497 1.84 -34.23 -12.91
N THR A 498 1.73 -35.56 -12.91
CA THR A 498 2.79 -36.52 -12.69
C THR A 498 2.68 -37.68 -13.69
N LEU A 499 3.81 -38.33 -13.95
CA LEU A 499 3.94 -39.40 -14.93
C LEU A 499 4.64 -40.60 -14.27
N ASN A 500 4.10 -41.78 -14.46
CA ASN A 500 4.76 -43.04 -14.16
C ASN A 500 4.70 -43.94 -15.39
N SER A 501 5.85 -44.34 -15.93
CA SER A 501 5.92 -45.15 -17.14
C SER A 501 7.18 -46.00 -17.18
N ALA A 502 7.06 -47.18 -17.76
CA ALA A 502 8.19 -48.06 -18.08
C ALA A 502 8.00 -48.67 -19.48
N PRO A 503 9.07 -48.80 -20.28
CA PRO A 503 8.98 -49.40 -21.62
C PRO A 503 8.31 -50.79 -21.59
N GLY A 504 7.27 -50.97 -22.41
CA GLY A 504 6.51 -52.21 -22.54
C GLY A 504 5.49 -52.49 -21.43
N GLN A 505 5.38 -51.62 -20.42
CA GLN A 505 4.39 -51.75 -19.33
C GLN A 505 3.27 -50.71 -19.40
N GLY A 506 3.29 -49.84 -20.42
CA GLY A 506 2.33 -48.75 -20.58
C GLY A 506 2.70 -47.47 -19.82
N THR A 507 1.76 -46.54 -19.77
CA THR A 507 1.95 -45.21 -19.19
C THR A 507 0.79 -44.83 -18.28
N CYS A 508 1.10 -44.23 -17.13
CA CYS A 508 0.12 -43.68 -16.20
C CYS A 508 0.39 -42.19 -16.01
N PHE A 509 -0.53 -41.34 -16.50
CA PHE A 509 -0.55 -39.91 -16.20
C PHE A 509 -1.52 -39.66 -15.06
N THR A 510 -1.07 -38.97 -14.02
CA THR A 510 -1.90 -38.61 -12.87
C THR A 510 -1.85 -37.11 -12.65
N PHE A 511 -3.02 -36.46 -12.66
CA PHE A 511 -3.13 -35.04 -12.34
C PHE A 511 -4.17 -34.80 -11.25
N ASN A 512 -4.01 -33.71 -10.50
CA ASN A 512 -5.04 -33.22 -9.60
C ASN A 512 -5.49 -31.81 -9.98
N GLY A 513 -6.73 -31.46 -9.70
CA GLY A 513 -7.27 -30.10 -9.83
C GLY A 513 -8.02 -29.70 -8.57
N VAL A 514 -7.91 -28.44 -8.16
CA VAL A 514 -8.57 -27.91 -6.95
C VAL A 514 -9.87 -27.23 -7.37
N PHE A 515 -10.98 -27.72 -6.84
CA PHE A 515 -12.31 -27.21 -7.13
C PHE A 515 -13.02 -26.80 -5.86
N ARG A 516 -13.91 -25.80 -5.96
CA ARG A 516 -14.81 -25.42 -4.86
C ARG A 516 -16.02 -26.36 -4.83
N ILE A 517 -16.46 -26.73 -3.64
CA ILE A 517 -17.69 -27.48 -3.40
C ILE A 517 -18.79 -26.45 -3.07
N PRO A 518 -19.88 -26.40 -3.85
CA PRO A 518 -20.96 -25.46 -3.59
C PRO A 518 -21.78 -25.86 -2.34
N ASN A 519 -22.18 -24.87 -1.52
CA ASN A 519 -23.00 -25.07 -0.33
C ASN A 519 -24.43 -25.56 -0.63
N HIS A 520 -24.91 -25.35 -1.87
CA HIS A 520 -26.16 -25.90 -2.37
C HIS A 520 -25.85 -26.86 -3.52
N SER A 521 -26.17 -28.14 -3.32
CA SER A 521 -26.08 -29.15 -4.35
C SER A 521 -27.36 -29.14 -5.18
N TYR A 522 -27.26 -28.73 -6.45
CA TYR A 522 -28.28 -29.05 -7.43
C TYR A 522 -28.11 -30.51 -7.83
N ASN A 523 -28.85 -31.41 -7.18
CA ASN A 523 -28.89 -32.80 -7.62
C ASN A 523 -29.90 -32.91 -8.76
N SER A 524 -29.43 -33.28 -9.95
CA SER A 524 -30.31 -33.93 -10.92
C SER A 524 -30.69 -35.29 -10.34
N ASP A 525 -31.93 -35.42 -9.85
CA ASP A 525 -32.42 -36.66 -9.23
C ASP A 525 -32.31 -37.83 -10.24
N LEU A 526 -31.25 -38.64 -10.06
CA LEU A 526 -31.13 -39.96 -10.64
C LEU A 526 -32.20 -40.86 -10.00
N PRO A 527 -32.92 -41.70 -10.77
CA PRO A 527 -33.96 -42.58 -10.25
C PRO A 527 -33.39 -43.80 -9.49
N SER A 528 -32.31 -43.62 -8.72
CA SER A 528 -31.62 -44.68 -7.99
C SER A 528 -32.47 -45.28 -6.86
N LYS A 529 -33.41 -44.52 -6.29
CA LYS A 529 -34.30 -45.00 -5.22
C LYS A 529 -35.17 -46.20 -5.64
N SER A 530 -35.57 -46.28 -6.92
CA SER A 530 -36.37 -47.39 -7.44
C SER A 530 -35.59 -48.71 -7.55
N LEU A 531 -34.25 -48.61 -7.53
CA LEU A 531 -33.33 -49.75 -7.63
C LEU A 531 -32.94 -50.31 -6.25
N ALA A 532 -33.29 -49.63 -5.16
CA ALA A 532 -32.93 -50.07 -3.81
C ALA A 532 -33.46 -51.49 -3.52
N ASN A 533 -32.59 -52.33 -2.95
CA ASN A 533 -32.82 -53.75 -2.62
C ASN A 533 -33.12 -54.70 -3.79
N LYS A 534 -32.97 -54.27 -5.04
CA LYS A 534 -33.10 -55.16 -6.20
C LYS A 534 -31.91 -56.09 -6.31
N ARG A 535 -32.15 -57.35 -6.67
CA ARG A 535 -31.13 -58.40 -6.82
C ARG A 535 -30.63 -58.42 -8.25
N ILE A 536 -29.34 -58.13 -8.43
CA ILE A 536 -28.72 -58.00 -9.74
C ILE A 536 -27.65 -59.09 -9.92
N LEU A 537 -27.78 -59.90 -10.97
CA LEU A 537 -26.73 -60.80 -11.42
C LEU A 537 -25.87 -60.07 -12.46
N TYR A 538 -24.59 -59.87 -12.18
CA TYR A 538 -23.71 -59.08 -13.05
C TYR A 538 -22.52 -59.92 -13.54
N LEU A 539 -22.43 -60.16 -14.85
CA LEU A 539 -21.27 -60.76 -15.49
C LEU A 539 -20.46 -59.68 -16.20
N GLU A 540 -19.18 -59.52 -15.85
CA GLU A 540 -18.24 -58.69 -16.61
C GLU A 540 -16.84 -59.30 -16.48
N PRO A 541 -16.22 -59.74 -17.58
CA PRO A 541 -14.89 -60.35 -17.55
C PRO A 541 -13.76 -59.33 -17.36
N HIS A 542 -13.94 -58.06 -17.73
CA HIS A 542 -12.91 -57.04 -17.57
C HIS A 542 -12.89 -56.45 -16.14
N GLU A 543 -11.80 -56.69 -15.41
CA GLU A 543 -11.66 -56.35 -13.99
C GLU A 543 -11.99 -54.89 -13.65
N HIS A 544 -11.45 -53.92 -14.39
CA HIS A 544 -11.66 -52.49 -14.10
C HIS A 544 -13.12 -52.07 -14.33
N THR A 545 -13.71 -52.52 -15.44
CA THR A 545 -15.13 -52.30 -15.79
C THR A 545 -16.05 -52.97 -14.77
N HIS A 546 -15.68 -54.16 -14.30
CA HIS A 546 -16.39 -54.89 -13.27
C HIS A 546 -16.46 -54.07 -11.98
N HIS A 547 -15.32 -53.61 -11.46
CA HIS A 547 -15.27 -52.83 -10.22
C HIS A 547 -16.00 -51.48 -10.34
N ALA A 548 -15.93 -50.82 -11.51
CA ALA A 548 -16.63 -49.57 -11.76
C ALA A 548 -18.15 -49.71 -11.70
N VAL A 549 -18.72 -50.65 -12.44
CA VAL A 549 -20.17 -50.87 -12.45
C VAL A 549 -20.63 -51.40 -11.09
N LEU A 550 -19.87 -52.31 -10.46
CA LEU A 550 -20.19 -52.82 -9.13
C LEU A 550 -20.24 -51.70 -8.09
N SER A 551 -19.31 -50.74 -8.14
CA SER A 551 -19.32 -49.56 -7.27
C SER A 551 -20.59 -48.72 -7.46
N LEU A 552 -21.01 -48.47 -8.71
CA LEU A 552 -22.24 -47.74 -9.03
C LEU A 552 -23.50 -48.47 -8.56
N LEU A 553 -23.58 -49.78 -8.81
CA LEU A 553 -24.73 -50.58 -8.39
C LEU A 553 -24.86 -50.64 -6.86
N ASN A 554 -23.73 -50.74 -6.14
CA ASN A 554 -23.70 -50.66 -4.67
C ASN A 554 -24.10 -49.26 -4.17
N GLU A 555 -23.69 -48.19 -4.85
CA GLU A 555 -24.11 -46.81 -4.55
C GLU A 555 -25.64 -46.65 -4.65
N TRP A 556 -26.28 -47.36 -5.58
CA TRP A 556 -27.74 -47.41 -5.73
C TRP A 556 -28.46 -48.38 -4.78
N GLN A 557 -27.76 -48.89 -3.76
CA GLN A 557 -28.31 -49.79 -2.73
C GLN A 557 -28.90 -51.10 -3.28
N THR A 558 -28.35 -51.62 -4.39
CA THR A 558 -28.76 -52.91 -4.96
C THR A 558 -28.01 -54.08 -4.30
N GLN A 559 -28.57 -55.29 -4.38
CA GLN A 559 -27.92 -56.54 -3.95
C GLN A 559 -27.28 -57.21 -5.17
N VAL A 560 -25.98 -56.95 -5.40
CA VAL A 560 -25.28 -57.43 -6.60
C VAL A 560 -24.54 -58.75 -6.32
N THR A 561 -24.77 -59.75 -7.17
CA THR A 561 -23.91 -60.93 -7.30
C THR A 561 -23.00 -60.74 -8.51
N GLY A 562 -21.76 -60.33 -8.27
CA GLY A 562 -20.76 -60.10 -9.31
C GLY A 562 -20.03 -61.39 -9.71
N CYS A 563 -20.06 -61.70 -11.01
CA CYS A 563 -19.39 -62.83 -11.64
C CYS A 563 -18.29 -62.30 -12.59
N PHE A 564 -17.07 -62.81 -12.43
CA PHE A 564 -15.94 -62.49 -13.33
C PHE A 564 -15.74 -63.54 -14.43
N THR A 565 -16.18 -64.77 -14.19
CA THR A 565 -15.98 -65.91 -15.11
C THR A 565 -17.31 -66.50 -15.54
N GLU A 566 -17.33 -67.04 -16.75
CA GLU A 566 -18.49 -67.74 -17.33
C GLU A 566 -18.96 -68.89 -16.42
N GLU A 567 -18.03 -69.62 -15.80
CA GLU A 567 -18.33 -70.72 -14.88
C GLU A 567 -19.09 -70.23 -13.64
N SER A 568 -18.65 -69.11 -13.05
CA SER A 568 -19.33 -68.52 -11.88
C SER A 568 -20.73 -68.03 -12.22
N PHE A 569 -20.91 -67.48 -13.43
CA PHE A 569 -22.20 -67.00 -13.91
C PHE A 569 -23.18 -68.15 -14.16
N LEU A 570 -22.75 -69.20 -14.86
CA LEU A 570 -23.57 -70.38 -15.11
C LEU A 570 -23.88 -71.16 -13.82
N ALA A 571 -22.96 -71.20 -12.86
CA ALA A 571 -23.19 -71.81 -11.56
C ALA A 571 -24.27 -71.06 -10.75
N GLU A 572 -24.33 -69.74 -10.87
CA GLU A 572 -25.33 -68.92 -10.19
C GLU A 572 -26.71 -69.03 -10.85
N ILE A 573 -26.77 -69.05 -12.19
CA ILE A 573 -28.02 -69.22 -12.96
C ILE A 573 -28.68 -70.59 -12.72
N ASN A 574 -27.87 -71.63 -12.48
CA ASN A 574 -28.36 -72.99 -12.23
C ASN A 574 -28.92 -73.21 -10.81
N LYS A 575 -28.88 -72.20 -9.93
CA LYS A 575 -29.52 -72.27 -8.60
C LYS A 575 -31.03 -71.97 -8.73
N GLU A 576 -31.85 -72.51 -7.83
CA GLU A 576 -33.31 -72.25 -7.77
C GLU A 576 -33.68 -70.83 -7.29
N PHE A 577 -32.88 -69.81 -7.60
CA PHE A 577 -33.10 -68.42 -7.18
C PHE A 577 -33.34 -67.52 -8.39
N ASN A 578 -34.44 -66.75 -8.39
CA ASN A 578 -34.75 -65.77 -9.43
C ASN A 578 -34.08 -64.42 -9.12
N TYR A 579 -33.45 -63.80 -10.13
CA TYR A 579 -32.86 -62.46 -10.06
C TYR A 579 -33.78 -61.42 -10.69
N ASP A 580 -33.86 -60.23 -10.09
CA ASP A 580 -34.75 -59.17 -10.60
C ASP A 580 -34.16 -58.53 -11.87
N ILE A 581 -32.83 -58.46 -11.96
CA ILE A 581 -32.11 -57.94 -13.13
C ILE A 581 -30.85 -58.78 -13.41
N CYS A 582 -30.57 -59.08 -14.67
CA CYS A 582 -29.27 -59.59 -15.11
C CYS A 582 -28.59 -58.62 -16.08
N ILE A 583 -27.30 -58.37 -15.83
CA ILE A 583 -26.46 -57.51 -16.64
C ILE A 583 -25.30 -58.36 -17.16
N ILE A 584 -25.15 -58.42 -18.49
CA ILE A 584 -24.08 -59.17 -19.16
C ILE A 584 -23.19 -58.20 -19.93
N GLY A 585 -21.97 -58.04 -19.45
CA GLY A 585 -20.88 -57.32 -20.08
C GLY A 585 -20.00 -58.23 -20.92
N HIS A 586 -19.81 -57.89 -22.19
CA HIS A 586 -18.92 -58.65 -23.07
C HIS A 586 -18.37 -57.81 -24.22
N VAL A 587 -17.37 -58.34 -24.93
CA VAL A 587 -16.88 -57.76 -26.18
C VAL A 587 -17.82 -58.20 -27.31
N ALA A 588 -18.12 -57.29 -28.23
CA ALA A 588 -19.00 -57.59 -29.36
C ALA A 588 -18.16 -58.00 -30.58
N ALA A 589 -17.60 -59.20 -30.56
CA ALA A 589 -16.91 -59.78 -31.71
C ALA A 589 -17.82 -60.73 -32.49
N VAL A 590 -17.63 -60.83 -33.82
CA VAL A 590 -18.39 -61.75 -34.68
C VAL A 590 -18.24 -63.21 -34.19
N ASP A 591 -17.06 -63.56 -33.68
CA ASP A 591 -16.75 -64.89 -33.16
C ASP A 591 -17.43 -65.19 -31.80
N GLU A 592 -17.75 -64.16 -31.01
CA GLU A 592 -18.36 -64.28 -29.67
C GLU A 592 -19.89 -64.24 -29.71
N MET A 593 -20.48 -63.88 -30.85
CA MET A 593 -21.92 -63.74 -31.03
C MET A 593 -22.70 -65.01 -30.69
N GLN A 594 -22.15 -66.20 -30.97
CA GLN A 594 -22.80 -67.46 -30.64
C GLN A 594 -22.75 -67.80 -29.14
N ARG A 595 -21.67 -67.42 -28.45
CA ARG A 595 -21.53 -67.57 -27.00
C ARG A 595 -22.48 -66.63 -26.26
N LEU A 596 -22.53 -65.37 -26.67
CA LEU A 596 -23.40 -64.37 -26.04
C LEU A 596 -24.89 -64.75 -26.18
N LYS A 597 -25.31 -65.30 -27.33
CA LYS A 597 -26.65 -65.88 -27.51
C LYS A 597 -26.93 -67.04 -26.55
N GLY A 598 -25.92 -67.83 -26.21
CA GLY A 598 -26.02 -68.88 -25.20
C GLY A 598 -26.30 -68.31 -23.81
N TYR A 599 -25.57 -67.26 -23.41
CA TYR A 599 -25.77 -66.59 -22.12
C TYR A 599 -27.13 -65.93 -22.01
N ILE A 600 -27.59 -65.26 -23.08
CA ILE A 600 -28.91 -64.63 -23.14
C ILE A 600 -30.02 -65.66 -22.91
N LYS A 601 -29.95 -66.80 -23.59
CA LYS A 601 -30.95 -67.87 -23.43
C LYS A 601 -30.94 -68.48 -22.04
N ALA A 602 -29.77 -68.73 -21.48
CA ALA A 602 -29.64 -69.32 -20.14
C ALA A 602 -30.11 -68.36 -19.04
N ALA A 603 -29.83 -67.06 -19.17
CA ALA A 603 -30.22 -66.05 -18.19
C ALA A 603 -31.70 -65.69 -18.26
N ARG A 604 -32.34 -65.80 -19.43
CA ARG A 604 -33.74 -65.36 -19.63
C ARG A 604 -34.74 -66.12 -18.76
N ASP A 605 -34.49 -67.40 -18.48
CA ASP A 605 -35.41 -68.22 -17.68
C ASP A 605 -35.30 -67.97 -16.17
N SER A 606 -34.20 -67.35 -15.72
CA SER A 606 -33.88 -67.11 -14.29
C SER A 606 -33.86 -65.64 -13.91
N THR A 607 -34.33 -64.74 -14.79
CA THR A 607 -34.30 -63.28 -14.59
C THR A 607 -35.55 -62.59 -15.13
N ASP A 608 -36.01 -61.53 -14.44
CA ASP A 608 -37.16 -60.75 -14.89
C ASP A 608 -36.81 -59.74 -16.01
N TYR A 609 -35.62 -59.13 -15.92
CA TYR A 609 -35.07 -58.21 -16.93
C TYR A 609 -33.61 -58.53 -17.26
N LEU A 610 -33.25 -58.55 -18.54
CA LEU A 610 -31.93 -58.88 -19.05
C LEU A 610 -31.35 -57.74 -19.90
N TYR A 611 -30.23 -57.19 -19.45
CA TYR A 611 -29.51 -56.09 -20.10
C TYR A 611 -28.13 -56.51 -20.58
N LEU A 612 -27.75 -56.05 -21.77
CA LEU A 612 -26.44 -56.29 -22.35
C LEU A 612 -25.59 -55.03 -22.32
N MET A 613 -24.30 -55.15 -22.03
CA MET A 613 -23.30 -54.08 -22.06
C MET A 613 -22.17 -54.48 -23.02
N LEU A 614 -22.15 -53.91 -24.22
CA LEU A 614 -21.26 -54.34 -25.30
C LEU A 614 -20.32 -53.22 -25.73
N ASN A 615 -19.08 -53.57 -26.05
CA ASN A 615 -18.14 -52.64 -26.68
C ASN A 615 -18.39 -52.59 -28.20
N THR A 616 -19.49 -51.94 -28.61
CA THR A 616 -19.80 -51.72 -30.03
C THR A 616 -20.66 -50.49 -30.27
N VAL A 617 -20.33 -49.74 -31.32
CA VAL A 617 -21.16 -48.63 -31.83
C VAL A 617 -22.16 -49.09 -32.89
N SER A 618 -22.03 -50.31 -33.42
CA SER A 618 -22.87 -50.82 -34.51
C SER A 618 -24.33 -51.00 -34.10
N HIS A 619 -25.25 -50.32 -34.79
CA HIS A 619 -26.68 -50.43 -34.53
C HIS A 619 -27.23 -51.82 -34.86
N ASN A 620 -26.83 -52.38 -36.00
CA ASN A 620 -27.30 -53.70 -36.47
C ASN A 620 -26.93 -54.83 -35.51
N MET A 621 -25.74 -54.77 -34.89
CA MET A 621 -25.33 -55.78 -33.91
C MET A 621 -26.16 -55.70 -32.64
N ARG A 622 -26.50 -54.49 -32.17
CA ARG A 622 -27.35 -54.30 -30.99
C ARG A 622 -28.77 -54.84 -31.22
N GLU A 623 -29.37 -54.54 -32.37
CA GLU A 623 -30.69 -55.10 -32.72
C GLU A 623 -30.68 -56.62 -32.79
N ALA A 624 -29.62 -57.22 -33.34
CA ALA A 624 -29.48 -58.67 -33.41
C ALA A 624 -29.45 -59.34 -32.03
N TYR A 625 -28.86 -58.69 -31.01
CA TYR A 625 -28.84 -59.20 -29.65
C TYR A 625 -30.16 -58.97 -28.88
N ILE A 626 -30.81 -57.82 -29.09
CA ILE A 626 -32.17 -57.56 -28.56
C ILE A 626 -33.15 -58.61 -29.10
N GLY A 627 -33.10 -58.89 -30.41
CA GLY A 627 -33.90 -59.93 -31.06
C GLY A 627 -33.63 -61.36 -30.58
N CYS A 628 -32.56 -61.59 -29.80
CA CYS A 628 -32.25 -62.89 -29.19
C CYS A 628 -32.80 -63.06 -27.77
N GLY A 629 -33.46 -62.05 -27.18
CA GLY A 629 -34.11 -62.14 -25.87
C GLY A 629 -33.57 -61.18 -24.78
N ALA A 630 -32.75 -60.20 -25.14
CA ALA A 630 -32.34 -59.13 -24.23
C ALA A 630 -33.32 -57.93 -24.29
N ASP A 631 -33.65 -57.34 -23.15
CA ASP A 631 -34.61 -56.23 -23.06
C ASP A 631 -34.00 -54.88 -23.48
N ALA A 632 -32.70 -54.67 -23.22
CA ALA A 632 -31.96 -53.56 -23.82
C ALA A 632 -30.46 -53.85 -23.96
N CYS A 633 -29.80 -53.12 -24.86
CA CYS A 633 -28.36 -53.18 -25.10
C CYS A 633 -27.70 -51.80 -24.98
N LEU A 634 -26.75 -51.69 -24.07
CA LEU A 634 -25.94 -50.49 -23.81
C LEU A 634 -24.55 -50.65 -24.42
N SER A 635 -23.98 -49.53 -24.88
CA SER A 635 -22.60 -49.47 -25.37
C SER A 635 -21.63 -49.09 -24.26
N LYS A 636 -20.45 -49.71 -24.23
CA LYS A 636 -19.31 -49.26 -23.40
C LYS A 636 -18.54 -48.13 -24.11
N PRO A 637 -17.92 -47.17 -23.39
CA PRO A 637 -17.95 -46.98 -21.94
C PRO A 637 -19.34 -46.56 -21.44
N LEU A 638 -19.72 -47.06 -20.27
CA LEU A 638 -21.09 -46.92 -19.75
C LEU A 638 -21.34 -45.52 -19.20
N ASN A 639 -22.38 -44.86 -19.72
CA ASN A 639 -22.90 -43.63 -19.12
C ASN A 639 -23.73 -43.97 -17.87
N HIS A 640 -23.28 -43.52 -16.70
CA HIS A 640 -23.92 -43.80 -15.42
C HIS A 640 -25.41 -43.42 -15.36
N ARG A 641 -25.81 -42.29 -15.99
CA ARG A 641 -27.20 -41.81 -16.00
C ARG A 641 -28.08 -42.71 -16.85
N LYS A 642 -27.64 -43.00 -18.07
CA LYS A 642 -28.35 -43.90 -18.99
C LYS A 642 -28.49 -45.30 -18.40
N LEU A 643 -27.46 -45.79 -17.72
CA LEU A 643 -27.51 -47.07 -17.01
C LEU A 643 -28.57 -47.06 -15.90
N CYS A 644 -28.55 -46.03 -15.04
CA CYS A 644 -29.52 -45.89 -13.96
C CYS A 644 -30.96 -45.80 -14.50
N GLU A 645 -31.19 -44.99 -15.54
CA GLU A 645 -32.50 -44.83 -16.16
C GLU A 645 -33.03 -46.12 -16.76
N VAL A 646 -32.20 -46.85 -17.51
CA VAL A 646 -32.61 -48.11 -18.16
C VAL A 646 -32.91 -49.20 -17.13
N LEU A 647 -32.12 -49.30 -16.06
CA LEU A 647 -32.36 -50.26 -14.98
C LEU A 647 -33.58 -49.88 -14.13
N ALA A 648 -33.81 -48.59 -13.88
CA ALA A 648 -34.91 -48.11 -13.06
C ALA A 648 -36.24 -48.07 -13.82
N ALA A 649 -36.22 -47.96 -15.15
CA ALA A 649 -37.40 -47.83 -16.00
C ALA A 649 -38.53 -48.81 -15.68
N PRO A 650 -38.27 -50.12 -15.48
CA PRO A 650 -39.35 -51.08 -15.20
C PRO A 650 -39.99 -50.94 -13.81
N TYR A 651 -39.33 -50.24 -12.89
CA TYR A 651 -39.74 -50.13 -11.48
C TYR A 651 -40.32 -48.76 -11.11
N ARG A 652 -40.47 -47.86 -12.09
CA ARG A 652 -41.08 -46.54 -11.88
C ARG A 652 -42.58 -46.59 -12.14
N LEU A 653 -43.37 -46.11 -11.18
CA LEU A 653 -44.84 -45.97 -11.28
C LEU A 653 -45.27 -44.99 -12.40
N ASP A 654 -44.38 -44.10 -12.81
CA ASP A 654 -44.62 -43.07 -13.83
C ASP A 654 -44.30 -43.55 -15.26
N HIS A 655 -43.97 -44.83 -15.46
CA HIS A 655 -43.66 -45.33 -16.80
C HIS A 655 -44.95 -45.78 -17.51
N PRO A 656 -45.40 -45.11 -18.58
CA PRO A 656 -46.54 -45.56 -19.35
C PRO A 656 -46.17 -46.84 -20.09
N VAL A 657 -47.03 -47.84 -19.97
CA VAL A 657 -47.13 -48.92 -20.95
C VAL A 657 -47.31 -48.26 -22.32
N HIS A 658 -46.53 -48.71 -23.31
CA HIS A 658 -46.55 -48.26 -24.71
C HIS A 658 -47.86 -47.56 -25.11
N ASN A 659 -47.83 -46.24 -25.17
CA ASN A 659 -48.75 -45.44 -25.97
C ASN A 659 -48.04 -44.13 -26.36
N ILE A 660 -47.96 -43.93 -27.67
CA ILE A 660 -47.65 -42.66 -28.31
C ILE A 660 -48.89 -41.79 -28.09
N GLU A 661 -48.95 -40.99 -27.03
CA GLU A 661 -49.96 -39.93 -26.93
C GLU A 661 -49.35 -38.63 -26.39
N GLU A 662 -49.41 -37.64 -27.27
CA GLU A 662 -49.41 -36.18 -27.15
C GLU A 662 -49.05 -35.56 -25.79
N ASN A 663 -47.86 -34.94 -25.78
CA ASN A 663 -47.38 -34.03 -24.76
C ASN A 663 -48.28 -32.77 -24.71
N THR A 664 -49.13 -32.65 -23.68
CA THR A 664 -49.76 -31.37 -23.33
C THR A 664 -48.90 -30.68 -22.29
N GLU A 665 -48.09 -29.73 -22.75
CA GLU A 665 -47.20 -28.91 -21.92
C GLU A 665 -48.01 -28.01 -20.99
N LYS A 666 -47.63 -27.94 -19.71
CA LYS A 666 -48.13 -26.92 -18.78
C LYS A 666 -47.07 -25.83 -18.61
N LEU A 667 -47.46 -24.59 -18.93
CA LEU A 667 -46.67 -23.36 -18.75
C LEU A 667 -46.43 -23.06 -17.26
N LEU A 668 -45.33 -22.38 -16.95
CA LEU A 668 -45.05 -21.86 -15.61
C LEU A 668 -45.96 -20.69 -15.25
N PRO A 669 -46.50 -20.63 -14.02
CA PRO A 669 -47.33 -19.51 -13.56
C PRO A 669 -46.48 -18.29 -13.17
N LEU A 670 -45.62 -17.83 -14.07
CA LEU A 670 -44.78 -16.63 -13.88
C LEU A 670 -45.38 -15.44 -14.64
N LYS A 671 -45.18 -14.23 -14.09
CA LYS A 671 -45.50 -12.98 -14.76
C LYS A 671 -44.21 -12.24 -15.13
N VAL A 672 -43.92 -12.17 -16.43
CA VAL A 672 -42.69 -11.58 -16.97
C VAL A 672 -42.99 -10.32 -17.76
N LEU A 673 -42.15 -9.29 -17.59
CA LEU A 673 -42.17 -8.07 -18.42
C LEU A 673 -40.96 -8.07 -19.36
N VAL A 674 -41.21 -7.90 -20.65
CA VAL A 674 -40.16 -7.75 -21.67
C VAL A 674 -40.15 -6.33 -22.20
N VAL A 675 -39.01 -5.66 -22.15
CA VAL A 675 -38.84 -4.26 -22.54
C VAL A 675 -37.73 -4.15 -23.57
N ASP A 676 -38.08 -3.77 -24.80
CA ASP A 676 -37.15 -3.54 -25.92
C ASP A 676 -37.85 -2.58 -26.90
N ASP A 677 -37.11 -1.67 -27.52
CA ASP A 677 -37.66 -0.66 -28.43
C ASP A 677 -37.85 -1.19 -29.86
N ASN A 678 -37.31 -2.38 -30.15
CA ASN A 678 -37.44 -3.05 -31.43
C ASN A 678 -38.47 -4.20 -31.37
N ASP A 679 -39.51 -4.09 -32.19
CA ASP A 679 -40.62 -5.06 -32.27
C ASP A 679 -40.15 -6.49 -32.60
N ALA A 680 -39.09 -6.65 -33.40
CA ALA A 680 -38.55 -7.95 -33.74
C ALA A 680 -37.93 -8.65 -32.52
N ASN A 681 -37.25 -7.88 -31.67
CA ASN A 681 -36.61 -8.39 -30.45
C ASN A 681 -37.66 -8.73 -29.39
N LEU A 682 -38.64 -7.84 -29.19
CA LEU A 682 -39.79 -8.12 -28.33
C LEU A 682 -40.47 -9.42 -28.74
N LYS A 683 -40.75 -9.59 -30.03
CA LYS A 683 -41.44 -10.78 -30.55
C LYS A 683 -40.62 -12.05 -30.37
N LEU A 684 -39.31 -12.00 -30.61
CA LEU A 684 -38.42 -13.14 -30.40
C LEU A 684 -38.41 -13.57 -28.93
N ILE A 685 -38.17 -12.64 -28.00
CA ILE A 685 -38.15 -12.94 -26.57
C ILE A 685 -39.50 -13.47 -26.13
N CYS A 686 -40.61 -12.83 -26.55
CA CYS A 686 -41.95 -13.33 -26.25
C CYS A 686 -42.15 -14.75 -26.78
N THR A 687 -41.78 -15.04 -28.04
CA THR A 687 -41.97 -16.36 -28.65
C THR A 687 -41.11 -17.46 -28.00
N LEU A 688 -39.96 -17.10 -27.43
CA LEU A 688 -39.12 -18.01 -26.65
C LEU A 688 -39.70 -18.24 -25.24
N LEU A 689 -40.33 -17.23 -24.65
CA LEU A 689 -40.94 -17.30 -23.32
C LEU A 689 -42.36 -17.89 -23.32
N GLU A 690 -43.12 -17.74 -24.40
CA GLU A 690 -44.51 -18.20 -24.57
C GLU A 690 -44.63 -19.73 -24.44
N GLU A 691 -43.56 -20.49 -24.69
CA GLU A 691 -43.51 -21.94 -24.49
C GLU A 691 -43.28 -22.35 -23.03
N GLN A 692 -42.93 -21.38 -22.16
CA GLN A 692 -42.46 -21.65 -20.81
C GLN A 692 -43.25 -20.91 -19.73
N ILE A 693 -43.86 -19.77 -20.05
CA ILE A 693 -44.44 -18.82 -19.08
C ILE A 693 -45.90 -18.50 -19.43
N GLU A 694 -46.75 -18.42 -18.41
CA GLU A 694 -48.20 -18.22 -18.53
C GLU A 694 -48.59 -16.76 -18.81
N HIS A 695 -47.84 -15.77 -18.30
CA HIS A 695 -48.15 -14.33 -18.47
C HIS A 695 -46.93 -13.50 -18.87
N ILE A 696 -46.99 -12.90 -20.06
CA ILE A 696 -45.95 -12.03 -20.61
C ILE A 696 -46.59 -10.68 -20.98
N ASP A 697 -46.08 -9.60 -20.39
CA ASP A 697 -46.41 -8.23 -20.79
C ASP A 697 -45.21 -7.62 -21.53
N THR A 698 -45.47 -6.70 -22.48
CA THR A 698 -44.43 -6.02 -23.26
C THR A 698 -44.46 -4.50 -23.08
N ALA A 699 -43.31 -3.85 -23.23
CA ALA A 699 -43.17 -2.40 -23.27
C ALA A 699 -42.10 -1.97 -24.29
N HIS A 700 -42.31 -0.83 -24.95
CA HIS A 700 -41.45 -0.35 -26.04
C HIS A 700 -40.44 0.72 -25.61
N ASN A 701 -40.41 1.11 -24.33
CA ASN A 701 -39.44 2.05 -23.76
C ASN A 701 -39.46 2.00 -22.22
N GLY A 702 -38.43 2.58 -21.59
CA GLY A 702 -38.28 2.60 -20.13
C GLY A 702 -39.41 3.32 -19.38
N SER A 703 -40.02 4.36 -19.98
CA SER A 703 -41.11 5.13 -19.37
C SER A 703 -42.42 4.33 -19.30
N GLN A 704 -42.71 3.59 -20.38
CA GLN A 704 -43.83 2.65 -20.43
C GLN A 704 -43.61 1.49 -19.44
N ALA A 705 -42.40 0.92 -19.40
CA ALA A 705 -42.05 -0.13 -18.44
C ALA A 705 -42.28 0.33 -16.98
N TYR A 706 -41.79 1.52 -16.62
CA TYR A 706 -41.99 2.10 -15.29
C TYR A 706 -43.47 2.32 -14.95
N SER A 707 -44.26 2.82 -15.92
CA SER A 707 -45.70 3.04 -15.74
C SER A 707 -46.46 1.74 -15.50
N ILE A 708 -46.07 0.65 -16.18
CA ILE A 708 -46.64 -0.68 -16.02
C ILE A 708 -46.24 -1.29 -14.65
N CYS A 709 -44.97 -1.19 -14.24
CA CYS A 709 -44.48 -1.67 -12.94
C CYS A 709 -45.09 -0.93 -11.72
N LYS A 710 -45.65 0.28 -11.92
CA LYS A 710 -46.41 0.96 -10.85
C LYS A 710 -47.74 0.28 -10.52
N SER A 711 -48.34 -0.39 -11.51
CA SER A 711 -49.69 -0.95 -11.39
C SER A 711 -49.69 -2.48 -11.30
N ASN A 712 -48.63 -3.13 -11.76
CA ASN A 712 -48.48 -4.58 -11.82
C ASN A 712 -47.20 -5.03 -11.14
N LYS A 713 -47.23 -6.21 -10.49
CA LYS A 713 -46.02 -6.85 -9.96
C LYS A 713 -45.59 -8.00 -10.88
N TYR A 714 -44.32 -8.02 -11.28
CA TYR A 714 -43.66 -9.04 -12.08
C TYR A 714 -42.69 -9.88 -11.24
N ASP A 715 -42.47 -11.11 -11.68
CA ASP A 715 -41.50 -12.04 -11.12
C ASP A 715 -40.10 -11.83 -11.72
N ILE A 716 -40.03 -11.48 -13.01
CA ILE A 716 -38.78 -11.18 -13.74
C ILE A 716 -39.04 -10.07 -14.76
N ILE A 717 -38.07 -9.19 -14.96
CA ILE A 717 -38.10 -8.14 -16.00
C ILE A 717 -36.87 -8.29 -16.90
N PHE A 718 -37.07 -8.47 -18.20
CA PHE A 718 -36.01 -8.38 -19.21
C PHE A 718 -36.04 -7.00 -19.84
N MET A 719 -34.91 -6.28 -19.84
CA MET A 719 -34.87 -4.88 -20.22
C MET A 719 -33.65 -4.55 -21.08
N ASP A 720 -33.89 -4.00 -22.26
CA ASP A 720 -32.83 -3.37 -23.05
C ASP A 720 -32.26 -2.14 -22.33
N ILE A 721 -30.96 -1.91 -22.44
CA ILE A 721 -30.27 -0.76 -21.85
C ILE A 721 -30.48 0.49 -22.71
N GLN A 722 -30.38 0.37 -24.03
CA GLN A 722 -30.39 1.51 -24.94
C GLN A 722 -31.78 1.64 -25.59
N MET A 723 -32.63 2.51 -25.04
CA MET A 723 -33.99 2.75 -25.53
C MET A 723 -34.31 4.25 -25.59
N PRO A 724 -35.12 4.71 -26.55
CA PRO A 724 -35.54 6.11 -26.66
C PRO A 724 -36.47 6.53 -25.51
N ILE A 725 -36.59 7.85 -25.28
CA ILE A 725 -37.40 8.50 -24.23
C ILE A 725 -36.86 8.30 -22.81
N MET A 726 -36.59 7.06 -22.41
CA MET A 726 -36.00 6.68 -21.13
C MET A 726 -35.17 5.41 -21.32
N ASP A 727 -33.89 5.50 -20.99
CA ASP A 727 -32.93 4.40 -21.07
C ASP A 727 -33.17 3.34 -19.96
N GLY A 728 -32.70 2.12 -20.21
CA GLY A 728 -32.91 0.99 -19.32
C GLY A 728 -32.25 1.15 -17.95
N ILE A 729 -31.14 1.89 -17.84
CA ILE A 729 -30.47 2.15 -16.56
C ILE A 729 -31.33 3.07 -15.69
N THR A 730 -31.81 4.19 -16.25
CA THR A 730 -32.72 5.10 -15.53
C THR A 730 -34.04 4.40 -15.19
N ALA A 731 -34.59 3.60 -16.11
CA ALA A 731 -35.81 2.83 -15.86
C ALA A 731 -35.62 1.80 -14.72
N CYS A 732 -34.50 1.08 -14.70
CA CYS A 732 -34.15 0.12 -13.65
C CYS A 732 -34.15 0.78 -12.27
N LYS A 733 -33.46 1.92 -12.12
CA LYS A 733 -33.42 2.68 -10.86
C LYS A 733 -34.81 3.13 -10.42
N LEU A 734 -35.60 3.72 -11.34
CA LEU A 734 -36.96 4.18 -11.03
C LEU A 734 -37.91 3.03 -10.66
N ILE A 735 -37.80 1.88 -11.31
CA ILE A 735 -38.60 0.68 -11.01
C ILE A 735 -38.23 0.14 -9.63
N LEU A 736 -36.95 0.06 -9.27
CA LEU A 736 -36.51 -0.44 -7.97
C LEU A 736 -36.82 0.54 -6.82
N GLU A 737 -36.84 1.85 -7.06
CA GLU A 737 -37.07 2.87 -6.02
C GLU A 737 -38.52 3.31 -5.85
N SER A 738 -39.38 3.12 -6.86
CA SER A 738 -40.70 3.78 -6.91
C SER A 738 -41.76 3.02 -7.71
N SER A 739 -41.78 1.68 -7.58
CA SER A 739 -42.80 0.81 -8.18
C SER A 739 -43.16 -0.37 -7.25
N LEU A 740 -44.09 -1.26 -7.66
CA LEU A 740 -44.41 -2.48 -6.91
C LEU A 740 -43.33 -3.58 -7.03
N ASN A 741 -42.24 -3.29 -7.74
CA ASN A 741 -41.18 -4.20 -8.18
C ASN A 741 -39.81 -3.92 -7.56
N GLU A 742 -39.77 -3.42 -6.32
CA GLU A 742 -38.52 -3.09 -5.61
C GLU A 742 -37.56 -4.29 -5.47
N ASP A 743 -38.11 -5.52 -5.33
CA ASP A 743 -37.31 -6.75 -5.17
C ASP A 743 -37.17 -7.57 -6.47
N THR A 744 -37.88 -7.20 -7.53
CA THR A 744 -37.99 -7.99 -8.77
C THR A 744 -36.64 -7.99 -9.51
N PRO A 745 -36.10 -9.15 -9.90
CA PRO A 745 -34.89 -9.23 -10.71
C PRO A 745 -35.09 -8.57 -12.09
N ILE A 746 -34.28 -7.54 -12.36
CA ILE A 746 -34.18 -6.89 -13.66
C ILE A 746 -32.91 -7.41 -14.36
N ILE A 747 -33.09 -7.99 -15.54
CA ILE A 747 -32.05 -8.62 -16.35
C ILE A 747 -31.81 -7.72 -17.57
N ALA A 748 -30.59 -7.20 -17.69
CA ALA A 748 -30.21 -6.36 -18.81
C ALA A 748 -30.08 -7.17 -20.10
N VAL A 749 -30.56 -6.66 -21.22
CA VAL A 749 -30.32 -7.24 -22.55
C VAL A 749 -29.41 -6.28 -23.33
N THR A 750 -28.21 -6.72 -23.74
CA THR A 750 -27.18 -5.87 -24.38
C THR A 750 -26.59 -6.50 -25.62
N ALA A 751 -26.21 -5.69 -26.63
CA ALA A 751 -25.54 -6.17 -27.84
C ALA A 751 -24.05 -6.53 -27.64
N HIS A 752 -23.40 -5.99 -26.61
CA HIS A 752 -21.98 -6.22 -26.31
C HIS A 752 -21.77 -6.50 -24.82
N ALA A 753 -20.84 -7.40 -24.50
CA ALA A 753 -20.41 -7.70 -23.13
C ALA A 753 -18.89 -7.56 -23.02
N LEU A 754 -18.40 -6.32 -23.04
CA LEU A 754 -17.02 -6.04 -22.66
C LEU A 754 -16.87 -6.24 -21.15
N ALA A 755 -15.72 -6.77 -20.70
CA ALA A 755 -15.49 -7.13 -19.30
C ALA A 755 -15.73 -5.97 -18.31
N GLY A 756 -15.50 -4.72 -18.73
CA GLY A 756 -15.76 -3.52 -17.90
C GLY A 756 -17.24 -3.12 -17.80
N GLU A 757 -18.05 -3.43 -18.80
CA GLU A 757 -19.47 -3.02 -18.87
C GLU A 757 -20.34 -3.84 -17.90
N LYS A 758 -19.96 -5.12 -17.69
CA LYS A 758 -20.61 -6.04 -16.74
C LYS A 758 -20.58 -5.54 -15.30
N GLU A 759 -19.42 -5.04 -14.85
CA GLU A 759 -19.27 -4.53 -13.48
C GLU A 759 -20.08 -3.26 -13.25
N GLN A 760 -20.29 -2.47 -14.29
CA GLN A 760 -21.07 -1.24 -14.24
C GLN A 760 -22.57 -1.54 -14.17
N LEU A 761 -23.08 -2.47 -14.97
CA LEU A 761 -24.50 -2.88 -14.95
C LEU A 761 -24.93 -3.46 -13.61
N ILE A 762 -24.07 -4.23 -12.94
CA ILE A 762 -24.35 -4.76 -11.59
C ILE A 762 -24.39 -3.61 -10.56
N LYS A 763 -23.49 -2.63 -10.67
CA LYS A 763 -23.50 -1.44 -9.79
C LYS A 763 -24.75 -0.58 -9.99
N ASP A 764 -25.28 -0.54 -11.21
CA ASP A 764 -26.46 0.25 -11.57
C ASP A 764 -27.80 -0.38 -11.16
N GLY A 765 -27.80 -1.61 -10.65
CA GLY A 765 -28.97 -2.26 -10.02
C GLY A 765 -29.47 -3.52 -10.73
N PHE A 766 -28.88 -3.92 -11.86
CA PHE A 766 -29.27 -5.15 -12.57
C PHE A 766 -28.76 -6.41 -11.85
N LYS A 767 -29.61 -7.45 -11.78
CA LYS A 767 -29.25 -8.74 -11.14
C LYS A 767 -28.57 -9.72 -12.09
N GLY A 768 -28.66 -9.48 -13.40
CA GLY A 768 -28.06 -10.31 -14.44
C GLY A 768 -28.07 -9.60 -15.79
N TYR A 769 -27.47 -10.24 -16.79
CA TYR A 769 -27.45 -9.74 -18.17
C TYR A 769 -27.57 -10.88 -19.19
N LEU A 770 -28.08 -10.55 -20.37
CA LEU A 770 -28.17 -11.38 -21.57
C LEU A 770 -27.53 -10.64 -22.73
N THR A 771 -26.66 -11.33 -23.46
CA THR A 771 -26.08 -10.79 -24.69
C THR A 771 -26.98 -11.08 -25.89
N LYS A 772 -27.10 -10.15 -26.84
CA LYS A 772 -27.72 -10.37 -28.15
C LYS A 772 -26.66 -11.01 -29.08
N PRO A 773 -26.94 -12.12 -29.79
CA PRO A 773 -28.20 -12.86 -29.86
C PRO A 773 -28.48 -13.66 -28.57
N ILE A 774 -29.75 -13.69 -28.18
CA ILE A 774 -30.22 -14.33 -26.95
C ILE A 774 -30.07 -15.84 -27.07
N ASP A 775 -29.24 -16.41 -26.20
CA ASP A 775 -29.07 -17.85 -26.09
C ASP A 775 -30.25 -18.46 -25.33
N GLU A 776 -30.95 -19.40 -25.95
CA GLU A 776 -32.12 -20.08 -25.38
C GLU A 776 -31.76 -20.84 -24.08
N ASP A 777 -30.56 -21.41 -24.00
CA ASP A 777 -30.10 -22.12 -22.80
C ASP A 777 -29.79 -21.12 -21.66
N MET A 778 -29.22 -19.95 -21.97
CA MET A 778 -29.03 -18.87 -20.96
C MET A 778 -30.36 -18.27 -20.50
N LEU A 779 -31.31 -18.06 -21.41
CA LEU A 779 -32.64 -17.54 -21.08
C LEU A 779 -33.37 -18.49 -20.12
N LYS A 780 -33.33 -19.80 -20.41
CA LYS A 780 -33.86 -20.85 -19.51
C LYS A 780 -33.19 -20.84 -18.14
N GLN A 781 -31.88 -20.68 -18.10
CA GLN A 781 -31.13 -20.62 -16.85
C GLN A 781 -31.57 -19.43 -16.00
N ILE A 782 -31.72 -18.24 -16.57
CA ILE A 782 -32.14 -17.03 -15.85
C ILE A 782 -33.57 -17.17 -15.32
N ILE A 783 -34.49 -17.76 -16.10
CA ILE A 783 -35.86 -18.04 -15.64
C ILE A 783 -35.83 -19.05 -14.48
N SER A 784 -34.97 -20.08 -14.56
CA SER A 784 -34.81 -21.07 -13.50
C SER A 784 -34.21 -20.47 -12.22
N ASP A 785 -33.23 -19.58 -12.35
CA ASP A 785 -32.52 -18.95 -11.23
C ASP A 785 -33.42 -17.96 -10.46
N HIS A 786 -34.46 -17.44 -11.11
CA HIS A 786 -35.35 -16.41 -10.56
C HIS A 786 -36.82 -16.83 -10.39
N SER A 787 -37.18 -18.08 -10.73
CA SER A 787 -38.52 -18.63 -10.47
C SER A 787 -38.63 -19.22 -9.05
N PRO A 788 -39.64 -18.83 -8.24
CA PRO A 788 -39.91 -19.44 -6.95
C PRO A 788 -40.57 -20.84 -7.03
N GLN A 789 -41.00 -21.29 -8.22
CA GLN A 789 -41.51 -22.66 -8.42
C GLN A 789 -40.97 -23.30 -9.69
N SER A 790 -40.39 -24.49 -9.51
CA SER A 790 -39.76 -25.33 -10.51
C SER A 790 -40.62 -25.61 -11.75
N PRO A 791 -40.01 -25.66 -12.94
CA PRO A 791 -40.45 -26.50 -14.04
C PRO A 791 -39.46 -27.63 -14.35
N LEU A 792 -40.01 -28.84 -14.30
CA LEU A 792 -39.93 -29.93 -15.26
C LEU A 792 -38.72 -30.03 -16.23
N LYS A 793 -38.10 -31.22 -16.16
CA LYS A 793 -37.18 -31.84 -17.12
C LYS A 793 -37.69 -31.79 -18.56
N ARG A 794 -36.78 -31.59 -19.52
CA ARG A 794 -36.96 -31.99 -20.92
C ARG A 794 -35.74 -32.74 -21.44
N ASP A 795 -36.00 -33.93 -21.99
CA ASP A 795 -35.08 -34.76 -22.76
C ASP A 795 -34.71 -34.06 -24.08
N LYS A 796 -33.41 -33.95 -24.36
CA LYS A 796 -32.89 -33.58 -25.69
C LYS A 796 -33.07 -34.77 -26.64
N ASN A 797 -34.27 -34.91 -27.23
CA ASN A 797 -34.41 -35.67 -28.47
C ASN A 797 -33.91 -34.81 -29.64
N ARG A 798 -32.79 -35.25 -30.24
CA ARG A 798 -32.32 -34.78 -31.55
C ARG A 798 -33.40 -35.09 -32.58
N ASN A 799 -34.18 -34.08 -32.96
CA ASN A 799 -34.88 -34.12 -34.24
C ASN A 799 -33.83 -33.99 -35.34
N ILE A 800 -33.79 -35.00 -36.21
CA ILE A 800 -33.11 -34.97 -37.50
C ILE A 800 -33.75 -33.82 -38.28
N GLN A 801 -32.99 -32.74 -38.53
CA GLN A 801 -33.46 -31.62 -39.35
C GLN A 801 -33.74 -32.12 -40.77
N ALA A 802 -35.01 -32.09 -41.17
CA ALA A 802 -35.38 -32.02 -42.57
C ALA A 802 -34.74 -30.74 -43.16
N TYR A 803 -34.18 -30.84 -44.36
CA TYR A 803 -33.61 -29.71 -45.08
C TYR A 803 -34.75 -28.74 -45.42
N ILE A 804 -34.82 -27.60 -44.72
CA ILE A 804 -35.79 -26.54 -45.02
C ILE A 804 -35.10 -25.53 -45.93
N GLU A 805 -35.64 -25.34 -47.13
CA GLU A 805 -35.07 -24.46 -48.15
C GLU A 805 -35.14 -22.98 -47.73
N PRO A 806 -34.13 -22.17 -48.07
CA PRO A 806 -34.14 -20.73 -47.83
C PRO A 806 -35.21 -20.02 -48.69
N PRO A 807 -35.77 -18.89 -48.23
CA PRO A 807 -36.81 -18.15 -48.95
C PRO A 807 -36.34 -17.56 -50.30
N PHE A 808 -35.05 -17.24 -50.41
CA PHE A 808 -34.38 -16.82 -51.64
C PHE A 808 -32.88 -17.11 -51.54
N VAL A 809 -32.20 -17.14 -52.69
CA VAL A 809 -30.75 -17.36 -52.74
C VAL A 809 -30.06 -16.01 -52.71
N SER A 810 -29.36 -15.70 -51.62
CA SER A 810 -28.52 -14.50 -51.48
C SER A 810 -27.17 -14.90 -50.91
N THR A 811 -26.11 -14.22 -51.35
CA THR A 811 -24.76 -14.37 -50.77
C THR A 811 -24.67 -13.78 -49.36
N SER A 812 -25.61 -12.91 -49.01
CA SER A 812 -25.64 -12.16 -47.75
C SER A 812 -26.48 -12.86 -46.67
N LEU A 813 -27.21 -13.94 -47.03
CA LEU A 813 -28.11 -14.70 -46.15
C LEU A 813 -27.62 -16.13 -45.88
N ASP A 814 -27.29 -16.42 -44.63
CA ASP A 814 -27.05 -17.74 -44.06
C ASP A 814 -28.32 -18.26 -43.36
N TRP A 815 -29.07 -19.09 -44.08
CA TRP A 815 -30.34 -19.65 -43.58
C TRP A 815 -30.19 -20.62 -42.40
N PRO A 816 -29.20 -21.55 -42.38
CA PRO A 816 -28.88 -22.31 -41.17
C PRO A 816 -28.66 -21.43 -39.94
N LEU A 817 -27.96 -20.31 -40.09
CA LEU A 817 -27.73 -19.35 -39.00
C LEU A 817 -29.02 -18.63 -38.58
N ALA A 818 -29.89 -18.26 -39.53
CA ALA A 818 -31.20 -17.67 -39.23
C ALA A 818 -32.08 -18.64 -38.43
N LEU A 819 -32.14 -19.91 -38.83
CA LEU A 819 -32.87 -20.96 -38.12
C LEU A 819 -32.31 -21.19 -36.71
N GLN A 820 -30.99 -21.22 -36.56
CA GLN A 820 -30.36 -21.35 -35.25
C GLN A 820 -30.75 -20.19 -34.31
N ARG A 821 -30.72 -18.95 -34.82
CA ARG A 821 -31.07 -17.74 -34.04
C ARG A 821 -32.56 -17.65 -33.68
N ALA A 822 -33.43 -18.24 -34.48
CA ALA A 822 -34.86 -18.33 -34.23
C ALA A 822 -35.27 -19.58 -33.41
N GLY A 823 -34.33 -20.26 -32.73
CA GLY A 823 -34.63 -21.45 -31.92
C GLY A 823 -35.09 -22.66 -32.75
N SER A 824 -34.55 -22.82 -33.97
CA SER A 824 -34.93 -23.84 -34.96
C SER A 824 -36.38 -23.74 -35.49
N LYS A 825 -37.08 -22.61 -35.27
CA LYS A 825 -38.43 -22.37 -35.78
C LYS A 825 -38.39 -21.66 -37.15
N ASN A 826 -38.82 -22.38 -38.19
CA ASN A 826 -38.77 -21.87 -39.56
C ASN A 826 -39.68 -20.66 -39.82
N GLU A 827 -40.91 -20.69 -39.29
CA GLU A 827 -41.87 -19.59 -39.47
C GLU A 827 -41.37 -18.30 -38.83
N LEU A 828 -40.79 -18.40 -37.62
CA LEU A 828 -40.19 -17.26 -36.92
C LEU A 828 -38.96 -16.72 -37.66
N ALA A 829 -38.08 -17.59 -38.18
CA ALA A 829 -36.93 -17.16 -38.97
C ALA A 829 -37.33 -16.41 -40.25
N LEU A 830 -38.40 -16.85 -40.93
CA LEU A 830 -38.97 -16.17 -42.09
C LEU A 830 -39.55 -14.81 -41.71
N GLU A 831 -40.29 -14.74 -40.61
CA GLU A 831 -40.93 -13.52 -40.13
C GLU A 831 -39.89 -12.48 -39.70
N MET A 832 -38.83 -12.88 -38.98
CA MET A 832 -37.73 -11.98 -38.60
C MET A 832 -36.95 -11.47 -39.80
N LEU A 833 -36.70 -12.32 -40.80
CA LEU A 833 -36.08 -11.89 -42.06
C LEU A 833 -36.96 -10.89 -42.81
N ASN A 834 -38.27 -11.12 -42.84
CA ASN A 834 -39.23 -10.22 -43.50
C ASN A 834 -39.32 -8.86 -42.79
N MET A 835 -39.32 -8.83 -41.45
CA MET A 835 -39.27 -7.59 -40.67
C MET A 835 -37.99 -6.80 -40.96
N LEU A 836 -36.83 -7.46 -41.04
CA LEU A 836 -35.58 -6.81 -41.45
C LEU A 836 -35.72 -6.21 -42.86
N LEU A 837 -36.16 -7.00 -43.84
CA LEU A 837 -36.29 -6.58 -45.24
C LEU A 837 -37.24 -5.38 -45.40
N LEU A 838 -38.33 -5.32 -44.63
CA LEU A 838 -39.26 -4.19 -44.63
C LEU A 838 -38.65 -2.92 -44.01
N SER A 839 -37.67 -3.05 -43.10
CA SER A 839 -37.02 -1.91 -42.44
C SER A 839 -35.88 -1.29 -43.26
N VAL A 840 -35.27 -2.05 -44.19
CA VAL A 840 -34.09 -1.61 -44.97
C VAL A 840 -34.31 -0.29 -45.75
N PRO A 841 -35.43 -0.07 -46.48
CA PRO A 841 -35.62 1.16 -47.25
C PRO A 841 -35.66 2.42 -46.37
N GLU A 842 -36.28 2.32 -45.19
CA GLU A 842 -36.33 3.41 -44.23
C GLU A 842 -34.95 3.66 -43.62
N THR A 843 -34.21 2.59 -43.28
CA THR A 843 -32.84 2.69 -42.76
C THR A 843 -31.90 3.37 -43.75
N LEU A 844 -31.94 3.00 -45.04
CA LEU A 844 -31.12 3.63 -46.08
C LEU A 844 -31.41 5.13 -46.21
N ARG A 845 -32.70 5.52 -46.26
CA ARG A 845 -33.09 6.93 -46.34
C ARG A 845 -32.62 7.74 -45.13
N LEU A 846 -32.79 7.20 -43.92
CA LEU A 846 -32.37 7.86 -42.69
C LEU A 846 -30.85 7.97 -42.57
N LEU A 847 -30.10 6.95 -43.03
CA LEU A 847 -28.64 7.00 -43.08
C LEU A 847 -28.15 8.07 -44.07
N ASP A 848 -28.74 8.19 -45.26
CA ASP A 848 -28.37 9.22 -46.23
C ASP A 848 -28.63 10.64 -45.70
N GLU A 849 -29.78 10.86 -45.06
CA GLU A 849 -30.14 12.15 -44.45
C GLU A 849 -29.16 12.51 -43.33
N ALA A 850 -28.87 11.58 -42.42
CA ALA A 850 -27.99 11.79 -41.27
C ALA A 850 -26.52 12.00 -41.66
N THR A 851 -26.05 11.27 -42.67
CA THR A 851 -24.69 11.39 -43.22
C THR A 851 -24.51 12.71 -43.93
N THR A 852 -25.51 13.17 -44.69
CA THR A 852 -25.50 14.49 -45.36
C THR A 852 -25.46 15.64 -44.36
N SER A 853 -26.11 15.49 -43.20
CA SER A 853 -26.08 16.48 -42.12
C SER A 853 -24.87 16.39 -41.18
N GLN A 854 -23.96 15.42 -41.37
CA GLN A 854 -22.82 15.12 -40.47
C GLN A 854 -23.22 14.91 -39.00
N ASP A 855 -24.39 14.32 -38.72
CA ASP A 855 -24.89 14.10 -37.37
C ASP A 855 -24.46 12.71 -36.83
N CYS A 856 -23.31 12.66 -36.16
CA CYS A 856 -22.75 11.41 -35.63
C CYS A 856 -23.67 10.69 -34.62
N GLU A 857 -24.38 11.44 -33.76
CA GLU A 857 -25.29 10.83 -32.77
C GLU A 857 -26.49 10.18 -33.45
N HIS A 858 -27.02 10.83 -34.49
CA HIS A 858 -28.13 10.29 -35.25
C HIS A 858 -27.73 9.04 -36.05
N VAL A 859 -26.55 9.04 -36.70
CA VAL A 859 -26.01 7.87 -37.40
C VAL A 859 -25.80 6.71 -36.42
N LEU A 860 -25.22 6.97 -35.25
CA LEU A 860 -25.02 5.95 -34.21
C LEU A 860 -26.36 5.34 -33.77
N SER A 861 -27.41 6.14 -33.57
CA SER A 861 -28.73 5.65 -33.20
C SER A 861 -29.33 4.74 -34.27
N ILE A 862 -29.22 5.12 -35.55
CA ILE A 862 -29.74 4.31 -36.67
C ILE A 862 -28.97 2.99 -36.81
N ILE A 863 -27.64 3.05 -36.76
CA ILE A 863 -26.78 1.87 -36.87
C ILE A 863 -26.98 0.92 -35.69
N HIS A 864 -27.15 1.43 -34.46
CA HIS A 864 -27.42 0.61 -33.30
C HIS A 864 -28.75 -0.17 -33.44
N LYS A 865 -29.83 0.52 -33.85
CA LYS A 865 -31.13 -0.12 -34.10
C LYS A 865 -31.03 -1.19 -35.20
N PHE A 866 -30.32 -0.87 -36.27
CA PHE A 866 -30.12 -1.77 -37.40
C PHE A 866 -29.25 -2.99 -37.06
N HIS A 867 -28.17 -2.78 -36.31
CA HIS A 867 -27.32 -3.84 -35.78
C HIS A 867 -28.12 -4.80 -34.90
N GLY A 868 -29.01 -4.28 -34.05
CA GLY A 868 -29.95 -5.07 -33.26
C GLY A 868 -30.78 -6.02 -34.13
N ALA A 869 -31.36 -5.52 -35.23
CA ALA A 869 -32.13 -6.35 -36.16
C ALA A 869 -31.27 -7.41 -36.90
N CYS A 870 -30.00 -7.10 -37.19
CA CYS A 870 -29.05 -8.03 -37.82
C CYS A 870 -28.57 -9.15 -36.89
N CYS A 871 -28.64 -8.96 -35.57
CA CYS A 871 -28.24 -9.97 -34.59
C CYS A 871 -29.14 -11.21 -34.62
N TYR A 872 -30.39 -11.07 -35.05
CA TYR A 872 -31.40 -12.14 -35.01
C TYR A 872 -31.76 -12.72 -36.37
N THR A 873 -31.25 -12.12 -37.44
CA THR A 873 -31.40 -12.61 -38.81
C THR A 873 -30.11 -13.27 -39.28
N GLY A 874 -30.19 -14.13 -40.29
CA GLY A 874 -29.02 -14.85 -40.81
C GLY A 874 -28.11 -14.01 -41.70
N VAL A 875 -27.84 -12.74 -41.38
CA VAL A 875 -27.08 -11.81 -42.25
C VAL A 875 -25.70 -11.47 -41.67
N PRO A 876 -24.72 -12.40 -41.73
CA PRO A 876 -23.46 -12.27 -41.00
C PRO A 876 -22.61 -11.06 -41.44
N LYS A 877 -22.60 -10.74 -42.74
CA LYS A 877 -21.82 -9.62 -43.29
C LYS A 877 -22.40 -8.27 -42.85
N LEU A 878 -23.71 -8.08 -42.99
CA LEU A 878 -24.41 -6.87 -42.53
C LEU A 878 -24.27 -6.66 -41.02
N LYS A 879 -24.33 -7.75 -40.24
CA LYS A 879 -24.07 -7.70 -38.80
C LYS A 879 -22.66 -7.16 -38.52
N ALA A 880 -21.63 -7.76 -39.14
CA ALA A 880 -20.24 -7.39 -38.88
C ALA A 880 -19.93 -5.93 -39.27
N LEU A 881 -20.48 -5.45 -40.38
CA LEU A 881 -20.35 -4.05 -40.80
C LEU A 881 -21.04 -3.10 -39.81
N SER A 882 -22.28 -3.42 -39.41
CA SER A 882 -23.02 -2.60 -38.45
C SER A 882 -22.33 -2.56 -37.09
N GLU A 883 -21.79 -3.68 -36.62
CA GLU A 883 -21.00 -3.81 -35.38
C GLU A 883 -19.70 -2.98 -35.43
N THR A 884 -19.00 -2.99 -36.56
CA THR A 884 -17.76 -2.22 -36.77
C THR A 884 -18.04 -0.72 -36.75
N ILE A 885 -19.09 -0.28 -37.45
CA ILE A 885 -19.51 1.13 -37.51
C ILE A 885 -19.98 1.59 -36.11
N GLU A 886 -20.80 0.80 -35.42
CA GLU A 886 -21.28 1.12 -34.08
C GLU A 886 -20.13 1.25 -33.07
N THR A 887 -19.19 0.29 -33.09
CA THR A 887 -18.03 0.30 -32.18
C THR A 887 -17.13 1.50 -32.44
N SER A 888 -16.93 1.87 -33.70
CA SER A 888 -16.09 3.00 -34.07
C SER A 888 -16.74 4.33 -33.67
N LEU A 889 -18.06 4.48 -33.89
CA LEU A 889 -18.82 5.66 -33.46
C LEU A 889 -18.88 5.82 -31.93
N LYS A 890 -18.93 4.72 -31.17
CA LYS A 890 -18.88 4.75 -29.69
C LYS A 890 -17.51 5.18 -29.14
N ASN A 891 -16.44 5.12 -29.94
CA ASN A 891 -15.09 5.53 -29.57
C ASN A 891 -14.73 6.97 -30.02
N ASP A 892 -15.72 7.83 -30.27
CA ASP A 892 -15.56 9.23 -30.72
C ASP A 892 -14.80 9.41 -32.06
N CYS A 893 -14.96 8.47 -33.00
CA CYS A 893 -14.43 8.62 -34.36
C CYS A 893 -15.27 9.60 -35.21
N GLU A 894 -14.61 10.37 -36.07
CA GLU A 894 -15.28 11.26 -37.05
C GLU A 894 -15.89 10.44 -38.20
N LEU A 895 -17.04 10.90 -38.72
CA LEU A 895 -17.77 10.26 -39.84
C LEU A 895 -16.89 10.01 -41.07
N GLU A 896 -15.89 10.86 -41.33
CA GLU A 896 -14.95 10.72 -42.45
C GLU A 896 -14.07 9.46 -42.35
N GLN A 897 -13.86 8.91 -41.16
CA GLN A 897 -13.01 7.74 -40.95
C GLN A 897 -13.76 6.41 -41.12
N ILE A 898 -15.08 6.43 -41.00
CA ILE A 898 -15.99 5.27 -41.12
C ILE A 898 -16.79 5.29 -42.43
N GLU A 899 -16.58 6.31 -43.26
CA GLU A 899 -17.23 6.50 -44.56
C GLU A 899 -17.09 5.26 -45.49
N PRO A 900 -15.93 4.59 -45.59
CA PRO A 900 -15.80 3.37 -46.40
C PRO A 900 -16.71 2.23 -45.94
N GLU A 901 -16.77 1.99 -44.64
CA GLU A 901 -17.59 0.93 -44.03
C GLU A 901 -19.08 1.27 -44.14
N LEU A 902 -19.44 2.54 -44.05
CA LEU A 902 -20.81 3.02 -44.23
C LEU A 902 -21.31 2.80 -45.66
N PHE A 903 -20.49 3.11 -46.67
CA PHE A 903 -20.81 2.82 -48.07
C PHE A 903 -20.90 1.31 -48.33
N GLU A 904 -20.00 0.51 -47.75
CA GLU A 904 -20.08 -0.96 -47.88
C GLU A 904 -21.37 -1.51 -47.24
N LEU A 905 -21.81 -0.95 -46.12
CA LEU A 905 -23.09 -1.30 -45.51
C LEU A 905 -24.27 -0.97 -46.43
N GLN A 906 -24.29 0.23 -47.03
CA GLN A 906 -25.35 0.66 -47.95
C GLN A 906 -25.42 -0.25 -49.20
N ASP A 907 -24.28 -0.54 -49.81
CA ASP A 907 -24.18 -1.44 -50.98
C ASP A 907 -24.71 -2.85 -50.65
N GLU A 908 -24.35 -3.37 -49.48
CA GLU A 908 -24.78 -4.70 -49.05
C GLU A 908 -26.28 -4.76 -48.73
N LEU A 909 -26.87 -3.66 -48.23
CA LEU A 909 -28.31 -3.53 -48.01
C LEU A 909 -29.10 -3.50 -49.32
N GLU A 910 -28.63 -2.76 -50.31
CA GLU A 910 -29.24 -2.74 -51.64
C GLU A 910 -29.17 -4.11 -52.33
N ASN A 911 -28.04 -4.81 -52.19
CA ASN A 911 -27.87 -6.17 -52.70
C ASN A 911 -28.85 -7.16 -52.02
N LEU A 912 -29.02 -7.08 -50.70
CA LEU A 912 -29.97 -7.91 -49.98
C LEU A 912 -31.42 -7.68 -50.45
N MET A 913 -31.82 -6.42 -50.66
CA MET A 913 -33.15 -6.08 -51.18
C MET A 913 -33.37 -6.62 -52.60
N LYS A 914 -32.35 -6.52 -53.45
CA LYS A 914 -32.38 -7.01 -54.83
C LYS A 914 -32.52 -8.53 -54.89
N ASP A 915 -31.79 -9.24 -54.04
CA ASP A 915 -31.86 -10.70 -53.94
C ASP A 915 -33.22 -11.17 -53.37
N ALA A 916 -33.84 -10.38 -52.48
CA ALA A 916 -35.17 -10.64 -51.92
C ALA A 916 -36.33 -10.31 -52.88
N GLY A 917 -36.07 -9.70 -54.04
CA GLY A 917 -37.08 -9.35 -55.04
C GLY A 917 -37.94 -8.12 -54.69
N LEU A 918 -37.54 -7.33 -53.70
CA LEU A 918 -38.21 -6.09 -53.28
C LEU A 918 -37.67 -4.93 -54.14
N ARG A 919 -38.29 -4.69 -55.30
CA ARG A 919 -38.04 -3.43 -56.04
C ARG A 919 -38.71 -2.27 -55.29
N GLY A 920 -37.92 -1.25 -54.94
CA GLY A 920 -38.44 0.10 -54.75
C GLY A 920 -38.90 0.64 -56.11
N ASP A 921 -40.16 1.08 -56.17
CA ASP A 921 -40.58 2.14 -57.09
C ASP A 921 -40.21 3.51 -56.49
#